data_AF-A0A949P6P9-F1
#
_entry.id   AF-A0A949P6P9-F1
#
_cell.length_a   1.000
_cell.length_b   1.000
_cell.length_c   1.000
_cell.angle_alpha   90.00
_cell.angle_beta   90.00
_cell.angle_gamma   90.00
#
_symmetry.space_group_name_H-M   'P 1'
#
loop_
_entity.id
_entity.type
_entity.pdbx_description
1 polymer ?
#
loop_
_entity_poly.entity_id
_entity_poly.type
_entity_poly.pdbx_seq_one_letter_code
_entity_poly.pdbx_strand_id
1 'polypeptide(L)'
;MPPRMFEGSKYGRKADSEERSFATSLLGRRAMIDPGNARLWFATALVFSSFAAVVATWAFAHATNQLELTVLVPNAPGGKVTVVSHQMAMMIGGMSAFVMLMVPLPSAPRLRAMLMSAMPPMLIVGLGLGSLVGDNKALGIMVLCLTATVLVLLQRVPPTLLLGYPVFFGLFLAIFIKLPSGQLPWVAAIVGVASITCIVFSILVFRPHPERNLRRIRRAFDRAEDEAIEAAIRLLRAELVDGSSPDLQHAAETLTRLNEVALMVDVNLADSGLKLDQEVVDQLHHQVFDREASVHAVVRASADALRAGVPLDDRARTANVLTKFRSSAREQARELAETDLKDSSKQLGSASPENQAILRARYHAAVVVLEMVMPLTSPDVGAFATPSFRPAVLAPGGALAGSGPAAASALEPRRNSLAVRIMPPVIAARALRMLIATGLASAMGAAISPTRWYWAFFTAFAVMAAANTAAEHVRTSIERAIGTAIGVAVGIGIAHVLSDHLAIAFVSIFVSMGVAFYYRQPSSLLNTMAITIMVSQLYLLLGSYTDRVLLTRMTETLLGATIAIGVSLTVFRVRTSTVATHAIKAHLAAFDQVIENTIDHVAGGRPSTELRSDVRALQDAHQQLRKTVVPSSAMFQRYAHGTTRDQLILLGILTHDAANIARRGTTADPLDNDQRRELRNVG
;
A
#
# COMPACT_ATOMS: atom_id res chain seq x y z
N MET A 1 -7.32 20.24 68.03
CA MET A 1 -6.74 20.92 66.85
C MET A 1 -6.46 19.88 65.77
N PRO A 2 -6.86 20.10 64.51
CA PRO A 2 -7.09 19.04 63.53
C PRO A 2 -5.81 18.54 62.81
N PRO A 3 -5.88 17.39 62.13
CA PRO A 3 -4.75 16.76 61.43
C PRO A 3 -4.59 17.22 59.98
N ARG A 4 -3.36 17.13 59.48
CA ARG A 4 -2.91 17.52 58.13
C ARG A 4 -3.60 16.70 57.02
N MET A 5 -4.14 17.41 56.03
CA MET A 5 -4.70 16.84 54.78
C MET A 5 -3.58 16.57 53.76
N PHE A 6 -3.64 15.40 53.12
CA PHE A 6 -2.71 14.92 52.09
C PHE A 6 -2.80 15.72 50.78
N GLU A 7 -1.68 16.24 50.29
CA GLU A 7 -1.48 16.63 48.89
C GLU A 7 -1.23 15.37 48.03
N GLY A 8 -2.28 14.88 47.37
CA GLY A 8 -2.21 13.81 46.39
C GLY A 8 -3.00 14.18 45.13
N SER A 9 -2.47 15.06 44.27
CA SER A 9 -3.16 15.40 43.00
C SER A 9 -2.26 15.85 41.84
N LYS A 10 -0.94 16.02 42.00
CA LYS A 10 -0.08 16.52 40.91
C LYS A 10 0.61 15.43 40.08
N TYR A 11 0.76 14.20 40.59
CA TYR A 11 1.44 13.13 39.87
C TYR A 11 0.53 12.29 38.95
N GLY A 12 -0.74 12.08 39.31
CA GLY A 12 -1.69 11.35 38.45
C GLY A 12 -2.05 12.08 37.15
N ARG A 13 -2.07 13.42 37.18
CA ARG A 13 -2.46 14.24 36.02
C ARG A 13 -1.37 14.34 34.94
N LYS A 14 -0.09 14.16 35.32
CA LYS A 14 1.04 14.10 34.37
C LYS A 14 1.14 12.73 33.70
N ALA A 15 0.98 11.65 34.46
CA ALA A 15 0.93 10.29 33.92
C ALA A 15 -0.21 10.12 32.90
N ASP A 16 -1.43 10.58 33.22
CA ASP A 16 -2.56 10.59 32.28
C ASP A 16 -2.31 11.44 31.03
N SER A 17 -1.55 12.53 31.13
CA SER A 17 -1.23 13.39 29.99
C SER A 17 -0.15 12.80 29.08
N GLU A 18 0.83 12.08 29.65
CA GLU A 18 1.89 11.40 28.90
C GLU A 18 1.37 10.10 28.26
N GLU A 19 0.50 9.35 28.94
CA GLU A 19 -0.16 8.18 28.38
C GLU A 19 -1.12 8.56 27.25
N ARG A 20 -1.88 9.65 27.40
CA ARG A 20 -2.70 10.21 26.32
C ARG A 20 -1.84 10.72 25.18
N SER A 21 -0.74 11.42 25.45
CA SER A 21 0.20 11.90 24.43
C SER A 21 0.83 10.73 23.65
N PHE A 22 1.29 9.69 24.35
CA PHE A 22 1.84 8.48 23.74
C PHE A 22 0.80 7.72 22.94
N ALA A 23 -0.41 7.52 23.47
CA ALA A 23 -1.53 6.89 22.76
C ALA A 23 -1.94 7.71 21.53
N THR A 24 -1.99 9.04 21.61
CA THR A 24 -2.27 9.91 20.46
C THR A 24 -1.13 9.89 19.43
N SER A 25 0.13 9.74 19.85
CA SER A 25 1.27 9.60 18.93
C SER A 25 1.28 8.25 18.21
N LEU A 26 0.89 7.18 18.88
CA LEU A 26 0.73 5.84 18.31
C LEU A 26 -0.49 5.76 17.39
N LEU A 27 -1.62 6.36 17.79
CA LEU A 27 -2.82 6.47 16.96
C LEU A 27 -2.56 7.36 15.73
N GLY A 28 -1.78 8.42 15.88
CA GLY A 28 -1.30 9.27 14.79
C GLY A 28 -0.41 8.49 13.82
N ARG A 29 0.60 7.76 14.32
CA ARG A 29 1.45 6.85 13.52
C ARG A 29 0.67 5.76 12.81
N ARG A 30 -0.34 5.19 13.48
CA ARG A 30 -1.24 4.18 12.91
C ARG A 30 -2.11 4.76 11.80
N ALA A 31 -2.63 5.98 11.96
CA ALA A 31 -3.39 6.67 10.92
C ALA A 31 -2.54 6.97 9.68
N MET A 32 -1.24 7.21 9.83
CA MET A 32 -0.32 7.36 8.67
C MET A 32 -0.11 6.03 7.92
N ILE A 33 -0.07 4.91 8.63
CA ILE A 33 0.27 3.60 8.06
C ILE A 33 -0.96 2.90 7.49
N ASP A 34 -2.14 3.13 8.05
CA ASP A 34 -3.39 2.48 7.67
C ASP A 34 -4.59 3.44 7.76
N PRO A 35 -4.76 4.34 6.77
CA PRO A 35 -5.89 5.26 6.72
C PRO A 35 -7.21 4.46 6.71
N GLY A 36 -8.01 4.65 7.76
CA GLY A 36 -9.30 3.95 7.88
C GLY A 36 -9.23 2.49 8.36
N ASN A 37 -8.09 2.02 8.90
CA ASN A 37 -7.92 0.67 9.46
C ASN A 37 -8.24 -0.48 8.46
N ALA A 38 -8.08 -0.25 7.16
CA ALA A 38 -8.39 -1.26 6.14
C ALA A 38 -7.42 -2.45 6.22
N ARG A 39 -6.13 -2.19 6.43
CA ARG A 39 -5.09 -3.23 6.58
C ARG A 39 -5.28 -4.03 7.85
N LEU A 40 -5.65 -3.37 8.95
CA LEU A 40 -5.99 -4.05 10.20
C LEU A 40 -7.19 -4.99 10.02
N TRP A 41 -8.26 -4.50 9.39
CA TRP A 41 -9.45 -5.31 9.18
C TRP A 41 -9.14 -6.52 8.29
N PHE A 42 -8.35 -6.32 7.23
CA PHE A 42 -7.87 -7.40 6.37
C PHE A 42 -7.02 -8.42 7.15
N ALA A 43 -6.03 -7.96 7.93
CA ALA A 43 -5.20 -8.84 8.75
C ALA A 43 -6.01 -9.63 9.79
N THR A 44 -7.01 -8.98 10.41
CA THR A 44 -7.91 -9.62 11.37
C THR A 44 -8.76 -10.69 10.69
N ALA A 45 -9.40 -10.35 9.57
CA ALA A 45 -10.18 -11.29 8.77
C ALA A 45 -9.36 -12.51 8.38
N LEU A 46 -8.11 -12.27 7.99
CA LEU A 46 -7.18 -13.32 7.60
C LEU A 46 -6.83 -14.25 8.77
N VAL A 47 -6.45 -13.69 9.93
CA VAL A 47 -6.11 -14.47 11.12
C VAL A 47 -7.26 -15.37 11.56
N PHE A 48 -8.47 -14.82 11.70
CA PHE A 48 -9.64 -15.59 12.13
C PHE A 48 -10.05 -16.64 11.09
N SER A 49 -10.00 -16.31 9.79
CA SER A 49 -10.35 -17.26 8.73
C SER A 49 -9.36 -18.43 8.66
N SER A 50 -8.05 -18.15 8.79
CA SER A 50 -7.02 -19.18 8.85
C SER A 50 -7.14 -20.04 10.11
N PHE A 51 -7.43 -19.44 11.26
CA PHE A 51 -7.65 -20.18 12.51
C PHE A 51 -8.84 -21.15 12.34
N ALA A 52 -9.96 -20.64 11.84
CA ALA A 52 -11.13 -21.46 11.56
C ALA A 52 -10.82 -22.59 10.57
N ALA A 53 -10.06 -22.32 9.50
CA ALA A 53 -9.67 -23.33 8.53
C ALA A 53 -8.77 -24.42 9.13
N VAL A 54 -7.84 -24.06 10.02
CA VAL A 54 -6.98 -25.02 10.73
C VAL A 54 -7.82 -25.89 11.68
N VAL A 55 -8.78 -25.31 12.41
CA VAL A 55 -9.69 -26.07 13.28
C VAL A 55 -10.61 -26.99 12.48
N ALA A 56 -11.17 -26.50 11.37
CA ALA A 56 -12.05 -27.29 10.50
C ALA A 56 -11.31 -28.47 9.85
N THR A 57 -10.07 -28.26 9.41
CA THR A 57 -9.26 -29.33 8.81
C THR A 57 -8.76 -30.33 9.85
N TRP A 58 -8.46 -29.89 11.08
CA TRP A 58 -8.21 -30.80 12.20
C TRP A 58 -9.44 -31.67 12.51
N ALA A 59 -10.63 -31.07 12.62
CA ALA A 59 -11.87 -31.79 12.90
C ALA A 59 -12.20 -32.79 11.80
N PHE A 60 -12.00 -32.41 10.53
CA PHE A 60 -12.17 -33.30 9.39
C PHE A 60 -11.19 -34.49 9.45
N ALA A 61 -9.90 -34.23 9.68
CA ALA A 61 -8.89 -35.29 9.79
C ALA A 61 -9.18 -36.24 10.97
N HIS A 62 -9.60 -35.69 12.11
CA HIS A 62 -9.97 -36.47 13.29
C HIS A 62 -11.20 -37.36 13.06
N ALA A 63 -12.23 -36.83 12.38
CA ALA A 63 -13.46 -37.58 12.11
C ALA A 63 -13.26 -38.69 11.07
N THR A 64 -12.37 -38.48 10.10
CA THR A 64 -12.16 -39.42 8.99
C THR A 64 -11.11 -40.47 9.27
N ASN A 65 -10.23 -40.28 10.26
CA ASN A 65 -9.03 -41.10 10.51
C ASN A 65 -8.15 -41.29 9.26
N GLN A 66 -8.33 -40.47 8.22
CA GLN A 66 -7.70 -40.62 6.91
C GLN A 66 -6.77 -39.44 6.71
N LEU A 67 -5.49 -39.67 7.01
CA LEU A 67 -4.27 -38.93 6.63
C LEU A 67 -3.10 -39.55 7.39
N GLU A 68 -3.00 -40.88 7.32
CA GLU A 68 -1.79 -41.63 7.63
C GLU A 68 -0.74 -41.30 6.58
N LEU A 69 -0.16 -40.09 6.67
CA LEU A 69 1.02 -39.76 5.89
C LEU A 69 2.11 -40.75 6.32
N THR A 70 2.47 -41.65 5.41
CA THR A 70 3.59 -42.57 5.53
C THR A 70 4.88 -41.75 5.56
N VAL A 71 5.26 -41.26 6.74
CA VAL A 71 6.58 -40.65 6.94
C VAL A 71 7.58 -41.79 7.09
N LEU A 72 8.44 -41.95 6.08
CA LEU A 72 9.61 -42.83 6.19
C LEU A 72 10.53 -42.28 7.30
N VAL A 73 10.50 -42.90 8.47
CA VAL A 73 11.48 -42.65 9.55
C VAL A 73 12.76 -43.42 9.20
N PRO A 74 13.89 -42.75 8.89
CA PRO A 74 15.15 -43.45 8.75
C PRO A 74 15.59 -43.94 10.14
N ASN A 75 15.85 -45.24 10.29
CA ASN A 75 16.37 -45.93 11.48
C ASN A 75 15.38 -46.48 12.54
N ALA A 76 14.10 -46.68 12.23
CA ALA A 76 13.23 -47.47 13.11
C ALA A 76 13.53 -48.99 12.98
N PRO A 77 13.80 -49.72 14.08
CA PRO A 77 13.94 -51.17 14.05
C PRO A 77 12.55 -51.79 13.79
N GLY A 78 12.36 -52.38 12.60
CA GLY A 78 11.11 -53.08 12.24
C GLY A 78 10.40 -52.62 10.96
N GLY A 79 10.89 -51.59 10.27
CA GLY A 79 10.32 -51.17 8.99
C GLY A 79 9.09 -50.25 9.11
N LYS A 80 8.98 -49.33 8.14
CA LYS A 80 7.90 -48.37 7.85
C LYS A 80 6.83 -48.22 8.95
N VAL A 81 7.07 -47.37 9.95
CA VAL A 81 6.05 -47.00 10.93
C VAL A 81 5.15 -45.91 10.34
N THR A 82 3.88 -46.21 10.16
CA THR A 82 2.81 -45.24 9.85
C THR A 82 2.52 -44.43 11.11
N VAL A 83 2.72 -43.11 11.07
CA VAL A 83 2.31 -42.22 12.15
C VAL A 83 1.20 -41.31 11.63
N VAL A 84 0.00 -41.43 12.22
CA VAL A 84 -1.12 -40.52 12.01
C VAL A 84 -0.70 -39.13 12.49
N SER A 85 -0.39 -38.21 11.58
CA SER A 85 -0.03 -36.83 11.95
C SER A 85 -1.16 -35.86 11.60
N HIS A 86 -2.10 -35.69 12.54
CA HIS A 86 -3.11 -34.62 12.48
C HIS A 86 -2.49 -33.23 12.26
N GLN A 87 -1.21 -33.06 12.65
CA GLN A 87 -0.43 -31.84 12.44
C GLN A 87 -0.18 -31.54 10.96
N MET A 88 0.02 -32.57 10.11
CA MET A 88 0.21 -32.38 8.68
C MET A 88 -1.07 -31.92 7.98
N ALA A 89 -2.22 -32.45 8.40
CA ALA A 89 -3.52 -32.00 7.89
C ALA A 89 -3.78 -30.53 8.23
N MET A 90 -3.49 -30.14 9.48
CA MET A 90 -3.56 -28.75 9.94
C MET A 90 -2.60 -27.84 9.16
N MET A 91 -1.39 -28.30 8.85
CA MET A 91 -0.42 -27.54 8.06
C MET A 91 -0.92 -27.33 6.62
N ILE A 92 -1.38 -28.39 5.94
CA ILE A 92 -1.94 -28.30 4.59
C ILE A 92 -3.15 -27.36 4.57
N GLY A 93 -4.06 -27.49 5.56
CA GLY A 93 -5.21 -26.62 5.71
C GLY A 93 -4.82 -25.16 5.93
N GLY A 94 -3.87 -24.91 6.84
CA GLY A 94 -3.34 -23.57 7.13
C GLY A 94 -2.63 -22.94 5.93
N MET A 95 -1.80 -23.69 5.20
CA MET A 95 -1.16 -23.22 3.97
C MET A 95 -2.19 -22.94 2.86
N SER A 96 -3.22 -23.77 2.74
CA SER A 96 -4.31 -23.55 1.77
C SER A 96 -5.07 -22.26 2.10
N ALA A 97 -5.40 -22.04 3.38
CA ALA A 97 -6.01 -20.81 3.85
C ALA A 97 -5.09 -19.59 3.60
N PHE A 98 -3.79 -19.71 3.88
CA PHE A 98 -2.81 -18.67 3.59
C PHE A 98 -2.81 -18.29 2.11
N VAL A 99 -2.81 -19.28 1.19
CA VAL A 99 -2.86 -19.04 -0.26
C VAL A 99 -4.15 -18.37 -0.68
N MET A 100 -5.30 -18.85 -0.17
CA MET A 100 -6.62 -18.27 -0.41
C MET A 100 -6.70 -16.78 -0.03
N LEU A 101 -6.03 -16.41 1.06
CA LEU A 101 -6.11 -15.07 1.65
C LEU A 101 -4.97 -14.15 1.20
N MET A 102 -3.88 -14.70 0.63
CA MET A 102 -2.76 -13.92 0.12
C MET A 102 -3.14 -13.09 -1.13
N VAL A 103 -4.10 -13.57 -1.91
CA VAL A 103 -4.52 -12.97 -3.17
C VAL A 103 -5.51 -11.83 -2.87
N PRO A 104 -5.18 -10.56 -3.19
CA PRO A 104 -6.11 -9.45 -3.02
C PRO A 104 -7.27 -9.62 -4.00
N LEU A 105 -8.48 -9.75 -3.47
CA LEU A 105 -9.69 -9.95 -4.26
C LEU A 105 -10.49 -8.65 -4.40
N PRO A 106 -11.23 -8.46 -5.51
CA PRO A 106 -12.17 -7.36 -5.65
C PRO A 106 -13.23 -7.35 -4.54
N SER A 107 -13.79 -6.18 -4.23
CA SER A 107 -14.86 -6.07 -3.23
C SER A 107 -16.23 -6.48 -3.78
N ALA A 108 -16.43 -6.47 -5.12
CA ALA A 108 -17.67 -6.90 -5.76
C ALA A 108 -18.05 -8.32 -5.32
N PRO A 109 -19.22 -8.54 -4.70
CA PRO A 109 -19.53 -9.81 -4.05
C PRO A 109 -19.58 -10.98 -5.02
N ARG A 110 -20.14 -10.78 -6.22
CA ARG A 110 -20.24 -11.82 -7.26
C ARG A 110 -18.87 -12.21 -7.82
N LEU A 111 -18.08 -11.21 -8.24
CA LEU A 111 -16.75 -11.45 -8.79
C LEU A 111 -15.80 -12.02 -7.74
N ARG A 112 -15.88 -11.53 -6.49
CA ARG A 112 -15.13 -12.07 -5.35
C ARG A 112 -15.48 -13.53 -5.11
N ALA A 113 -16.77 -13.86 -5.00
CA ALA A 113 -17.20 -15.24 -4.78
C ALA A 113 -16.77 -16.15 -5.93
N MET A 114 -16.91 -15.69 -7.18
CA MET A 114 -16.44 -16.42 -8.37
C MET A 114 -14.93 -16.68 -8.30
N LEU A 115 -14.11 -15.65 -8.07
CA LEU A 115 -12.66 -15.80 -7.96
C LEU A 115 -12.26 -16.67 -6.79
N MET A 116 -12.88 -16.51 -5.61
CA MET A 116 -12.63 -17.37 -4.45
C MET A 116 -13.01 -18.82 -4.72
N SER A 117 -14.11 -19.09 -5.43
CA SER A 117 -14.51 -20.45 -5.79
C SER A 117 -13.60 -21.10 -6.84
N ALA A 118 -12.93 -20.29 -7.66
CA ALA A 118 -12.01 -20.76 -8.70
C ALA A 118 -10.61 -21.09 -8.18
N MET A 119 -10.22 -20.58 -7.01
CA MET A 119 -8.87 -20.80 -6.44
C MET A 119 -8.62 -22.23 -5.96
N PRO A 120 -9.54 -22.94 -5.28
CA PRO A 120 -9.30 -24.30 -4.82
C PRO A 120 -9.08 -25.29 -5.96
N PRO A 121 -9.87 -25.30 -7.05
CA PRO A 121 -9.57 -26.10 -8.23
C PRO A 121 -8.17 -25.82 -8.79
N MET A 122 -7.75 -24.56 -8.86
CA MET A 122 -6.40 -24.19 -9.34
C MET A 122 -5.30 -24.66 -8.39
N LEU A 123 -5.53 -24.61 -7.07
CA LEU A 123 -4.61 -25.15 -6.08
C LEU A 123 -4.47 -26.68 -6.23
N ILE A 124 -5.58 -27.38 -6.48
CA ILE A 124 -5.60 -28.83 -6.73
C ILE A 124 -4.91 -29.18 -8.05
N VAL A 125 -5.07 -28.38 -9.11
CA VAL A 125 -4.32 -28.55 -10.36
C VAL A 125 -2.82 -28.44 -10.10
N GLY A 126 -2.40 -27.44 -9.31
CA GLY A 126 -1.00 -27.30 -8.87
C GLY A 126 -0.50 -28.54 -8.12
N LEU A 127 -1.29 -29.04 -7.16
CA LEU A 127 -0.98 -30.25 -6.39
C LEU A 127 -0.85 -31.49 -7.29
N GLY A 128 -1.75 -31.64 -8.27
CA GLY A 128 -1.71 -32.71 -9.26
C GLY A 128 -0.43 -32.66 -10.08
N LEU A 129 -0.11 -31.49 -10.66
CA LEU A 129 1.12 -31.28 -11.42
C LEU A 129 2.37 -31.56 -10.57
N GLY A 130 2.37 -31.13 -9.31
CA GLY A 130 3.49 -31.37 -8.39
C GLY A 130 3.63 -32.83 -7.97
N SER A 131 2.52 -33.58 -7.88
CA SER A 131 2.56 -35.03 -7.60
C SER A 131 3.17 -35.84 -8.75
N LEU A 132 3.01 -35.37 -10.00
CA LEU A 132 3.60 -36.00 -11.18
C LEU A 132 5.12 -35.81 -11.27
N VAL A 133 5.69 -34.83 -10.56
CA VAL A 133 7.15 -34.60 -10.51
C VAL A 133 7.87 -35.78 -9.86
N GLY A 134 7.21 -36.47 -8.91
CA GLY A 134 7.79 -37.56 -8.13
C GLY A 134 9.01 -37.10 -7.31
N ASP A 135 9.96 -38.03 -7.10
CA ASP A 135 11.19 -37.76 -6.34
C ASP A 135 12.29 -37.05 -7.17
N ASN A 136 12.03 -36.70 -8.43
CA ASN A 136 13.02 -36.07 -9.29
C ASN A 136 13.19 -34.58 -8.93
N LYS A 137 14.22 -34.31 -8.12
CA LYS A 137 14.55 -32.97 -7.63
C LYS A 137 14.80 -31.96 -8.75
N ALA A 138 15.53 -32.35 -9.79
CA ALA A 138 15.87 -31.44 -10.90
C ALA A 138 14.62 -31.02 -11.66
N LEU A 139 13.71 -31.97 -11.90
CA LEU A 139 12.42 -31.70 -12.53
C LEU A 139 11.56 -30.80 -11.65
N GLY A 140 11.52 -31.03 -10.33
CA GLY A 140 10.79 -30.17 -9.40
C GLY A 140 11.27 -28.73 -9.37
N ILE A 141 12.59 -28.52 -9.35
CA ILE A 141 13.19 -27.17 -9.46
C ILE A 141 12.81 -26.52 -10.79
N MET A 142 12.96 -27.25 -11.90
CA MET A 142 12.66 -26.74 -13.24
C MET A 142 11.19 -26.30 -13.34
N VAL A 143 10.25 -27.16 -12.95
CA VAL A 143 8.81 -26.85 -13.03
C VAL A 143 8.46 -25.67 -12.13
N LEU A 144 9.00 -25.60 -10.90
CA LEU A 144 8.73 -24.48 -9.99
C LEU A 144 9.24 -23.14 -10.55
N CYS A 145 10.44 -23.11 -11.13
CA CYS A 145 11.00 -21.93 -11.79
C CYS A 145 10.19 -21.52 -13.04
N LEU A 146 9.75 -22.49 -13.85
CA LEU A 146 8.90 -22.23 -15.00
C LEU A 146 7.54 -21.68 -14.58
N THR A 147 6.89 -22.23 -13.56
CA THR A 147 5.61 -21.73 -13.06
C THR A 147 5.74 -20.32 -12.48
N ALA A 148 6.82 -20.02 -11.74
CA ALA A 148 7.11 -18.66 -11.28
C ALA A 148 7.28 -17.67 -12.45
N THR A 149 7.90 -18.13 -13.54
CA THR A 149 8.08 -17.35 -14.77
C THR A 149 6.75 -17.10 -15.49
N VAL A 150 5.91 -18.12 -15.61
CA VAL A 150 4.56 -18.01 -16.18
C VAL A 150 3.72 -17.03 -15.37
N LEU A 151 3.85 -17.03 -14.03
CA LEU A 151 3.14 -16.07 -13.18
C LEU A 151 3.48 -14.62 -13.51
N VAL A 152 4.74 -14.33 -13.85
CA VAL A 152 5.17 -12.99 -14.32
C VAL A 152 4.54 -12.67 -15.68
N LEU A 153 4.45 -13.64 -16.58
CA LEU A 153 3.82 -13.44 -17.90
C LEU A 153 2.31 -13.16 -17.78
N LEU A 154 1.64 -13.77 -16.80
CA LEU A 154 0.21 -13.58 -16.53
C LEU A 154 -0.13 -12.21 -15.93
N GLN A 155 0.86 -11.40 -15.50
CA GLN A 155 0.61 -10.06 -14.95
C GLN A 155 -0.07 -9.10 -15.94
N ARG A 156 -0.09 -9.41 -17.25
CA ARG A 156 -0.78 -8.60 -18.26
C ARG A 156 -2.30 -8.69 -18.21
N VAL A 157 -2.84 -9.79 -17.69
CA VAL A 157 -4.27 -10.05 -17.67
C VAL A 157 -4.67 -10.20 -16.19
N PRO A 158 -5.14 -9.11 -15.53
CA PRO A 158 -5.33 -9.08 -14.08
C PRO A 158 -6.09 -10.27 -13.48
N PRO A 159 -7.20 -10.77 -14.06
CA PRO A 159 -7.90 -11.92 -13.48
C PRO A 159 -7.14 -13.25 -13.58
N THR A 160 -6.28 -13.45 -14.59
CA THR A 160 -5.53 -14.72 -14.74
C THR A 160 -4.33 -14.79 -13.79
N LEU A 161 -3.71 -13.64 -13.46
CA LEU A 161 -2.67 -13.57 -12.43
C LEU A 161 -3.17 -14.09 -11.08
N LEU A 162 -4.39 -13.69 -10.69
CA LEU A 162 -4.99 -14.10 -9.42
C LEU A 162 -5.08 -15.64 -9.33
N LEU A 163 -5.43 -16.30 -10.44
CA LEU A 163 -5.55 -17.77 -10.53
C LEU A 163 -4.20 -18.50 -10.64
N GLY A 164 -3.13 -17.84 -11.09
CA GLY A 164 -1.80 -18.43 -11.18
C GLY A 164 -1.12 -18.68 -9.83
N TYR A 165 -1.38 -17.83 -8.83
CA TYR A 165 -0.81 -17.99 -7.48
C TYR A 165 -1.20 -19.31 -6.80
N PRO A 166 -2.49 -19.74 -6.79
CA PRO A 166 -2.87 -21.07 -6.30
C PRO A 166 -2.15 -22.22 -7.00
N VAL A 167 -2.02 -22.19 -8.33
CA VAL A 167 -1.32 -23.27 -9.07
C VAL A 167 0.14 -23.37 -8.60
N PHE A 168 0.82 -22.23 -8.50
CA PHE A 168 2.20 -22.16 -8.03
C PHE A 168 2.38 -22.70 -6.61
N PHE A 169 1.54 -22.28 -5.66
CA PHE A 169 1.65 -22.75 -4.28
C PHE A 169 1.20 -24.20 -4.11
N GLY A 170 0.26 -24.68 -4.92
CA GLY A 170 -0.13 -26.10 -4.95
C GLY A 170 0.99 -27.00 -5.45
N LEU A 171 1.66 -26.58 -6.53
CA LEU A 171 2.85 -27.25 -7.04
C LEU A 171 3.95 -27.30 -5.98
N PHE A 172 4.24 -26.15 -5.36
CA PHE A 172 5.21 -26.08 -4.26
C PHE A 172 4.84 -27.01 -3.11
N LEU A 173 3.57 -26.98 -2.66
CA LEU A 173 3.12 -27.79 -1.54
C LEU A 173 3.28 -29.28 -1.83
N ALA A 174 2.92 -29.75 -3.03
CA ALA A 174 3.13 -31.14 -3.44
C ALA A 174 4.61 -31.55 -3.46
N ILE A 175 5.50 -30.69 -3.99
CA ILE A 175 6.95 -30.94 -4.02
C ILE A 175 7.52 -30.94 -2.59
N PHE A 176 7.06 -30.02 -1.75
CA PHE A 176 7.54 -29.83 -0.38
C PHE A 176 7.18 -31.02 0.53
N ILE A 177 5.94 -31.50 0.45
CA ILE A 177 5.49 -32.66 1.24
C ILE A 177 5.82 -34.01 0.59
N LYS A 178 6.39 -34.00 -0.63
CA LYS A 178 6.59 -35.18 -1.49
C LYS A 178 5.31 -36.01 -1.64
N LEU A 179 4.25 -35.35 -2.10
CA LEU A 179 2.90 -35.91 -2.13
C LEU A 179 2.83 -37.17 -3.02
N PRO A 180 2.52 -38.37 -2.45
CA PRO A 180 2.25 -39.55 -3.25
C PRO A 180 0.96 -39.35 -4.06
N SER A 181 0.94 -39.80 -5.32
CA SER A 181 -0.22 -39.67 -6.21
C SER A 181 -1.50 -40.28 -5.63
N GLY A 182 -1.40 -41.37 -4.86
CA GLY A 182 -2.53 -42.01 -4.18
C GLY A 182 -3.15 -41.19 -3.04
N GLN A 183 -2.43 -40.20 -2.48
CA GLN A 183 -2.92 -39.34 -1.39
C GLN A 183 -3.52 -38.02 -1.90
N LEU A 184 -3.45 -37.75 -3.21
CA LEU A 184 -3.99 -36.54 -3.82
C LEU A 184 -5.48 -36.31 -3.52
N PRO A 185 -6.37 -37.31 -3.53
CA PRO A 185 -7.79 -37.10 -3.20
C PRO A 185 -8.01 -36.59 -1.77
N TRP A 186 -7.26 -37.11 -0.80
CA TRP A 186 -7.36 -36.71 0.60
C TRP A 186 -6.81 -35.30 0.83
N VAL A 187 -5.67 -34.98 0.22
CA VAL A 187 -5.12 -33.62 0.28
C VAL A 187 -6.05 -32.62 -0.40
N ALA A 188 -6.66 -33.00 -1.53
CA ALA A 188 -7.68 -32.20 -2.19
C ALA A 188 -8.92 -31.99 -1.31
N ALA A 189 -9.33 -33.00 -0.53
CA ALA A 189 -10.42 -32.87 0.44
C ALA A 189 -10.07 -31.87 1.56
N ILE A 190 -8.86 -31.93 2.13
CA ILE A 190 -8.39 -30.93 3.13
C ILE A 190 -8.41 -29.51 2.54
N VAL A 191 -7.88 -29.37 1.31
CA VAL A 191 -7.89 -28.09 0.58
C VAL A 191 -9.32 -27.60 0.41
N GLY A 192 -10.25 -28.50 0.04
CA GLY A 192 -11.67 -28.20 -0.07
C GLY A 192 -12.27 -27.69 1.24
N VAL A 193 -12.04 -28.40 2.35
CA VAL A 193 -12.52 -28.00 3.70
C VAL A 193 -11.96 -26.65 4.12
N ALA A 194 -10.64 -26.44 3.98
CA ALA A 194 -10.00 -25.17 4.30
C ALA A 194 -10.54 -24.03 3.45
N SER A 195 -10.76 -24.28 2.16
CA SER A 195 -11.25 -23.30 1.20
C SER A 195 -12.70 -22.93 1.46
N ILE A 196 -13.58 -23.91 1.69
CA ILE A 196 -14.98 -23.70 2.05
C ILE A 196 -15.03 -22.86 3.33
N THR A 197 -14.22 -23.20 4.34
CA THR A 197 -14.16 -22.44 5.60
C THR A 197 -13.75 -20.99 5.35
N CYS A 198 -12.72 -20.74 4.55
CA CYS A 198 -12.29 -19.37 4.18
C CYS A 198 -13.37 -18.61 3.39
N ILE A 199 -14.05 -19.28 2.46
CA ILE A 199 -15.15 -18.69 1.68
C ILE A 199 -16.32 -18.33 2.59
N VAL A 200 -16.73 -19.24 3.47
CA VAL A 200 -17.81 -19.03 4.44
C VAL A 200 -17.46 -17.87 5.37
N PHE A 201 -16.26 -17.83 5.94
CA PHE A 201 -15.84 -16.71 6.78
C PHE A 201 -15.77 -15.40 6.02
N SER A 202 -15.28 -15.40 4.78
CA SER A 202 -15.24 -14.19 3.96
C SER A 202 -16.63 -13.69 3.54
N ILE A 203 -17.62 -14.57 3.41
CA ILE A 203 -18.97 -14.23 2.95
C ILE A 203 -19.91 -13.96 4.14
N LEU A 204 -19.75 -14.63 5.27
CA LEU A 204 -20.66 -14.52 6.42
C LEU A 204 -20.10 -13.62 7.54
N VAL A 205 -18.82 -13.78 7.89
CA VAL A 205 -18.22 -13.11 9.05
C VAL A 205 -17.55 -11.79 8.64
N PHE A 206 -16.67 -11.84 7.66
CA PHE A 206 -15.88 -10.72 7.17
C PHE A 206 -16.39 -10.20 5.83
N ARG A 207 -17.69 -9.86 5.79
CA ARG A 207 -18.31 -9.23 4.62
C ARG A 207 -17.56 -7.93 4.27
N PRO A 208 -17.18 -7.71 3.00
CA PRO A 208 -16.71 -6.40 2.56
C PRO A 208 -17.82 -5.38 2.77
N HIS A 209 -17.53 -4.31 3.50
CA HIS A 209 -18.47 -3.20 3.69
C HIS A 209 -17.89 -1.94 3.02
N PRO A 210 -18.02 -1.80 1.69
CA PRO A 210 -17.41 -0.69 0.94
C PRO A 210 -17.85 0.67 1.49
N GLU A 211 -19.13 0.83 1.84
CA GLU A 211 -19.62 2.06 2.48
C GLU A 211 -18.96 2.36 3.83
N ARG A 212 -18.76 1.33 4.68
CA ARG A 212 -18.07 1.52 5.97
C ARG A 212 -16.60 1.83 5.74
N ASN A 213 -15.98 1.24 4.73
CA ASN A 213 -14.60 1.53 4.36
C ASN A 213 -14.46 2.98 3.87
N LEU A 214 -15.33 3.42 2.96
CA LEU A 214 -15.38 4.79 2.47
C LEU A 214 -15.58 5.78 3.63
N ARG A 215 -16.51 5.52 4.56
CA ARG A 215 -16.70 6.36 5.77
C ARG A 215 -15.44 6.43 6.64
N ARG A 216 -14.69 5.31 6.76
CA ARG A 216 -13.45 5.28 7.54
C ARG A 216 -12.31 6.04 6.86
N ILE A 217 -12.18 5.92 5.54
CA ILE A 217 -11.18 6.64 4.75
C ILE A 217 -11.52 8.13 4.69
N ARG A 218 -12.80 8.51 4.57
CA ARG A 218 -13.23 9.92 4.69
C ARG A 218 -12.86 10.51 6.04
N ARG A 219 -13.10 9.79 7.15
CA ARG A 219 -12.62 10.22 8.48
C ARG A 219 -11.10 10.29 8.58
N ALA A 220 -10.36 9.56 7.76
CA ALA A 220 -8.91 9.69 7.70
C ALA A 220 -8.52 10.93 6.88
N PHE A 221 -9.27 11.27 5.83
CA PHE A 221 -9.13 12.51 5.07
C PHE A 221 -9.37 13.73 5.97
N ASP A 222 -10.51 13.76 6.68
CA ASP A 222 -10.85 14.85 7.63
C ASP A 222 -9.74 15.05 8.68
N ARG A 223 -9.10 13.96 9.15
CA ARG A 223 -7.97 14.05 10.09
C ARG A 223 -6.69 14.54 9.45
N ALA A 224 -6.38 14.10 8.24
CA ALA A 224 -5.19 14.55 7.51
C ALA A 224 -5.31 16.05 7.16
N GLU A 225 -6.52 16.49 6.87
CA GLU A 225 -6.90 17.88 6.67
C GLU A 225 -6.67 18.71 7.94
N ASP A 226 -7.19 18.27 9.09
CA ASP A 226 -6.96 18.92 10.39
C ASP A 226 -5.47 19.01 10.75
N GLU A 227 -4.70 17.94 10.47
CA GLU A 227 -3.25 17.88 10.68
C GLU A 227 -2.51 18.86 9.76
N ALA A 228 -2.97 19.03 8.52
CA ALA A 228 -2.37 19.97 7.56
C ALA A 228 -2.64 21.42 7.97
N ILE A 229 -3.86 21.73 8.43
CA ILE A 229 -4.19 23.06 8.94
C ILE A 229 -3.37 23.37 10.21
N GLU A 230 -3.20 22.39 11.10
CA GLU A 230 -2.30 22.54 12.25
C GLU A 230 -0.85 22.83 11.82
N ALA A 231 -0.37 22.16 10.77
CA ALA A 231 0.96 22.44 10.23
C ALA A 231 1.05 23.88 9.65
N ALA A 232 0.01 24.39 8.99
CA ALA A 232 -0.05 25.79 8.55
C ALA A 232 0.03 26.77 9.75
N ILE A 233 -0.73 26.50 10.82
CA ILE A 233 -0.71 27.33 12.05
C ILE A 233 0.70 27.34 12.67
N ARG A 234 1.37 26.18 12.70
CA ARG A 234 2.76 26.08 13.20
C ARG A 234 3.72 26.89 12.35
N LEU A 235 3.63 26.79 11.02
CA LEU A 235 4.46 27.59 10.11
C LEU A 235 4.29 29.10 10.31
N LEU A 236 3.05 29.55 10.49
CA LEU A 236 2.75 30.97 10.74
C LEU A 236 3.30 31.47 12.08
N ARG A 237 3.55 30.56 13.04
CA ARG A 237 4.14 30.87 14.36
C ARG A 237 5.62 30.52 14.47
N ALA A 238 6.20 29.88 13.45
CA ALA A 238 7.57 29.41 13.46
C ALA A 238 8.56 30.54 13.16
N GLU A 239 9.81 30.31 13.52
CA GLU A 239 10.97 31.14 13.14
C GLU A 239 11.94 30.28 12.34
N LEU A 240 12.64 30.90 11.39
CA LEU A 240 13.69 30.22 10.61
C LEU A 240 15.01 30.26 11.38
N VAL A 241 15.66 29.11 11.50
CA VAL A 241 17.02 28.99 12.00
C VAL A 241 17.88 28.47 10.86
N ASP A 242 18.89 29.23 10.45
CA ASP A 242 19.77 28.90 9.31
C ASP A 242 19.02 28.58 8.01
N GLY A 243 17.92 29.30 7.74
CA GLY A 243 17.10 29.13 6.53
C GLY A 243 16.27 27.84 6.50
N SER A 244 16.23 27.10 7.61
CA SER A 244 15.47 25.85 7.74
C SER A 244 14.55 25.89 8.97
N SER A 245 13.48 25.10 8.94
CA SER A 245 12.63 24.85 10.09
C SER A 245 12.13 23.40 10.03
N PRO A 246 12.11 22.67 11.15
CA PRO A 246 11.48 21.34 11.20
C PRO A 246 10.00 21.38 10.80
N ASP A 247 9.33 22.52 11.00
CA ASP A 247 7.92 22.70 10.63
C ASP A 247 7.71 22.72 9.12
N LEU A 248 8.68 23.19 8.33
CA LEU A 248 8.62 23.12 6.86
C LEU A 248 8.62 21.68 6.37
N GLN A 249 9.45 20.83 6.99
CA GLN A 249 9.47 19.41 6.66
C GLN A 249 8.17 18.74 7.12
N HIS A 250 7.72 19.03 8.33
CA HIS A 250 6.47 18.47 8.85
C HIS A 250 5.28 18.86 7.96
N ALA A 251 5.16 20.11 7.53
CA ALA A 251 4.12 20.57 6.62
C ALA A 251 4.15 19.84 5.27
N ALA A 252 5.33 19.64 4.68
CA ALA A 252 5.46 18.87 3.44
C ALA A 252 5.03 17.40 3.60
N GLU A 253 5.38 16.77 4.73
CA GLU A 253 4.95 15.40 5.06
C GLU A 253 3.43 15.31 5.23
N THR A 254 2.80 16.32 5.85
CA THR A 254 1.36 16.34 6.05
C THR A 254 0.59 16.57 4.75
N LEU A 255 1.05 17.45 3.86
CA LEU A 255 0.46 17.62 2.51
C LEU A 255 0.56 16.35 1.68
N THR A 256 1.70 15.67 1.77
CA THR A 256 1.89 14.37 1.15
C THR A 256 0.87 13.35 1.66
N ARG A 257 0.61 13.32 2.98
CA ARG A 257 -0.40 12.44 3.56
C ARG A 257 -1.80 12.80 3.08
N LEU A 258 -2.15 14.09 3.06
CA LEU A 258 -3.46 14.55 2.59
C LEU A 258 -3.72 14.06 1.17
N ASN A 259 -2.74 14.21 0.27
CA ASN A 259 -2.83 13.72 -1.09
C ASN A 259 -2.96 12.19 -1.17
N GLU A 260 -2.14 11.44 -0.42
CA GLU A 260 -2.25 9.97 -0.37
C GLU A 260 -3.65 9.51 0.10
N VAL A 261 -4.24 10.17 1.11
CA VAL A 261 -5.57 9.81 1.58
C VAL A 261 -6.66 10.25 0.60
N ALA A 262 -6.51 11.40 -0.08
CA ALA A 262 -7.43 11.84 -1.12
C ALA A 262 -7.49 10.85 -2.30
N LEU A 263 -6.33 10.40 -2.79
CA LEU A 263 -6.25 9.37 -3.82
C LEU A 263 -6.87 8.04 -3.34
N MET A 264 -6.72 7.69 -2.05
CA MET A 264 -7.41 6.53 -1.48
C MET A 264 -8.94 6.71 -1.45
N VAL A 265 -9.46 7.92 -1.21
CA VAL A 265 -10.91 8.18 -1.30
C VAL A 265 -11.39 7.91 -2.73
N ASP A 266 -10.70 8.44 -3.75
CA ASP A 266 -11.07 8.24 -5.16
C ASP A 266 -11.04 6.77 -5.59
N VAL A 267 -10.01 6.03 -5.17
CA VAL A 267 -9.94 4.58 -5.38
C VAL A 267 -11.15 3.85 -4.80
N ASN A 268 -11.61 4.27 -3.61
CA ASN A 268 -12.74 3.62 -2.92
C ASN A 268 -14.09 4.10 -3.44
N LEU A 269 -14.17 5.31 -3.99
CA LEU A 269 -15.33 5.82 -4.72
C LEU A 269 -15.60 5.00 -5.99
N ALA A 270 -14.55 4.49 -6.62
CA ALA A 270 -14.64 3.62 -7.77
C ALA A 270 -14.89 2.14 -7.44
N ASP A 271 -15.07 1.80 -6.16
CA ASP A 271 -15.31 0.42 -5.78
C ASP A 271 -16.68 -0.05 -6.29
N SER A 272 -16.67 -1.00 -7.22
CA SER A 272 -17.85 -1.69 -7.77
C SER A 272 -18.84 -2.28 -6.74
N GLY A 273 -18.44 -2.45 -5.47
CA GLY A 273 -19.32 -2.87 -4.39
C GLY A 273 -20.12 -1.72 -3.75
N LEU A 274 -19.79 -0.47 -4.06
CA LEU A 274 -20.44 0.73 -3.51
C LEU A 274 -21.83 0.91 -4.14
N LYS A 275 -22.85 1.07 -3.28
CA LYS A 275 -24.24 1.30 -3.71
C LYS A 275 -24.61 2.76 -3.51
N LEU A 276 -23.88 3.65 -4.17
CA LEU A 276 -24.19 5.09 -4.19
C LEU A 276 -24.57 5.49 -5.60
N ASP A 277 -25.47 6.46 -5.71
CA ASP A 277 -25.80 7.08 -6.98
C ASP A 277 -24.57 7.82 -7.52
N GLN A 278 -24.44 7.84 -8.84
CA GLN A 278 -23.29 8.42 -9.53
C GLN A 278 -23.09 9.90 -9.18
N GLU A 279 -24.20 10.64 -9.02
CA GLU A 279 -24.18 12.04 -8.61
C GLU A 279 -23.54 12.24 -7.23
N VAL A 280 -23.83 11.36 -6.27
CA VAL A 280 -23.26 11.42 -4.92
C VAL A 280 -21.76 11.12 -4.97
N VAL A 281 -21.33 10.19 -5.84
CA VAL A 281 -19.92 9.87 -6.07
C VAL A 281 -19.19 11.08 -6.64
N ASP A 282 -19.75 11.73 -7.66
CA ASP A 282 -19.16 12.90 -8.31
C ASP A 282 -19.08 14.09 -7.34
N GLN A 283 -20.13 14.34 -6.56
CA GLN A 283 -20.12 15.36 -5.52
C GLN A 283 -19.05 15.11 -4.45
N LEU A 284 -18.91 13.88 -3.98
CA LEU A 284 -17.89 13.56 -2.98
C LEU A 284 -16.49 13.73 -3.56
N HIS A 285 -16.28 13.31 -4.81
CA HIS A 285 -15.02 13.51 -5.52
C HIS A 285 -14.67 15.01 -5.64
N HIS A 286 -15.65 15.84 -6.04
CA HIS A 286 -15.47 17.30 -6.12
C HIS A 286 -15.13 17.92 -4.76
N GLN A 287 -15.86 17.55 -3.71
CA GLN A 287 -15.62 18.07 -2.36
C GLN A 287 -14.23 17.71 -1.83
N VAL A 288 -13.79 16.46 -2.03
CA VAL A 288 -12.45 16.01 -1.61
C VAL A 288 -11.38 16.76 -2.39
N PHE A 289 -11.57 16.95 -3.69
CA PHE A 289 -10.66 17.70 -4.55
C PHE A 289 -10.52 19.18 -4.12
N ASP A 290 -11.65 19.88 -3.94
CA ASP A 290 -11.65 21.31 -3.61
C ASP A 290 -11.04 21.54 -2.21
N ARG A 291 -11.40 20.71 -1.22
CA ARG A 291 -10.84 20.79 0.13
C ARG A 291 -9.35 20.53 0.15
N GLU A 292 -8.88 19.49 -0.55
CA GLU A 292 -7.46 19.18 -0.67
C GLU A 292 -6.69 20.35 -1.29
N ALA A 293 -7.20 20.91 -2.40
CA ALA A 293 -6.57 22.02 -3.09
C ALA A 293 -6.44 23.27 -2.19
N SER A 294 -7.49 23.60 -1.45
CA SER A 294 -7.51 24.75 -0.53
C SER A 294 -6.56 24.59 0.64
N VAL A 295 -6.52 23.39 1.25
CA VAL A 295 -5.61 23.09 2.36
C VAL A 295 -4.17 23.12 1.88
N HIS A 296 -3.90 22.58 0.69
CA HIS A 296 -2.58 22.67 0.09
C HIS A 296 -2.16 24.12 -0.17
N ALA A 297 -3.09 24.95 -0.64
CA ALA A 297 -2.82 26.37 -0.89
C ALA A 297 -2.51 27.14 0.38
N VAL A 298 -3.25 26.93 1.49
CA VAL A 298 -2.98 27.64 2.75
C VAL A 298 -1.67 27.21 3.40
N VAL A 299 -1.33 25.92 3.38
CA VAL A 299 -0.06 25.43 3.93
C VAL A 299 1.11 26.01 3.15
N ARG A 300 1.03 26.01 1.81
CA ARG A 300 2.07 26.58 0.96
C ARG A 300 2.22 28.08 1.15
N ALA A 301 1.11 28.82 1.16
CA ALA A 301 1.16 30.26 1.41
C ALA A 301 1.73 30.60 2.80
N SER A 302 1.46 29.75 3.81
CA SER A 302 2.06 29.87 5.15
C SER A 302 3.57 29.62 5.13
N ALA A 303 4.03 28.63 4.36
CA ALA A 303 5.45 28.36 4.18
C ALA A 303 6.16 29.48 3.42
N ASP A 304 5.51 30.06 2.42
CA ASP A 304 6.05 31.19 1.63
C ASP A 304 6.12 32.46 2.49
N ALA A 305 5.12 32.73 3.34
CA ALA A 305 5.16 33.82 4.30
C ALA A 305 6.30 33.67 5.33
N LEU A 306 6.56 32.44 5.80
CA LEU A 306 7.71 32.15 6.66
C LEU A 306 9.04 32.41 5.94
N ARG A 307 9.20 31.92 4.71
CA ARG A 307 10.42 32.11 3.90
C ARG A 307 10.67 33.55 3.50
N ALA A 308 9.61 34.33 3.27
CA ALA A 308 9.69 35.74 2.97
C ALA A 308 10.06 36.61 4.18
N GLY A 309 10.18 36.04 5.38
CA GLY A 309 10.57 36.79 6.59
C GLY A 309 9.49 37.73 7.11
N VAL A 310 8.21 37.47 6.81
CA VAL A 310 7.09 38.32 7.24
C VAL A 310 7.09 38.46 8.77
N PRO A 311 6.85 39.68 9.34
CA PRO A 311 6.76 39.88 10.79
C PRO A 311 5.80 38.90 11.48
N LEU A 312 6.15 38.47 12.69
CA LEU A 312 5.37 37.48 13.44
C LEU A 312 3.95 37.97 13.73
N ASP A 313 3.77 39.26 14.03
CA ASP A 313 2.47 39.87 14.32
C ASP A 313 1.50 39.75 13.14
N ASP A 314 2.00 39.90 11.92
CA ASP A 314 1.22 39.77 10.70
C ASP A 314 0.82 38.32 10.43
N ARG A 315 1.75 37.38 10.59
CA ARG A 315 1.48 35.94 10.47
C ARG A 315 0.55 35.44 11.58
N ALA A 316 0.64 36.00 12.78
CA ALA A 316 -0.19 35.65 13.93
C ALA A 316 -1.68 35.94 13.68
N ARG A 317 -2.01 37.00 12.92
CA ARG A 317 -3.39 37.29 12.51
C ARG A 317 -3.98 36.16 11.67
N THR A 318 -3.26 35.70 10.65
CA THR A 318 -3.68 34.55 9.83
C THR A 318 -3.78 33.27 10.66
N ALA A 319 -2.82 33.04 11.56
CA ALA A 319 -2.83 31.89 12.45
C ALA A 319 -4.05 31.89 13.38
N ASN A 320 -4.50 33.07 13.82
CA ASN A 320 -5.68 33.23 14.67
C ASN A 320 -6.98 32.82 13.93
N VAL A 321 -7.14 33.20 12.66
CA VAL A 321 -8.30 32.81 11.84
C VAL A 321 -8.41 31.28 11.75
N LEU A 322 -7.31 30.60 11.42
CA LEU A 322 -7.26 29.14 11.34
C LEU A 322 -7.45 28.47 12.71
N THR A 323 -6.90 29.06 13.77
CA THR A 323 -7.08 28.56 15.15
C THR A 323 -8.55 28.64 15.57
N LYS A 324 -9.22 29.77 15.28
CA LYS A 324 -10.64 29.97 15.60
C LYS A 324 -11.52 28.98 14.85
N PHE A 325 -11.26 28.78 13.55
CA PHE A 325 -11.96 27.79 12.73
C PHE A 325 -11.91 26.39 13.36
N ARG A 326 -10.75 25.98 13.89
CA ARG A 326 -10.59 24.68 14.58
C ARG A 326 -11.24 24.62 15.96
N SER A 327 -11.38 25.74 16.66
CA SER A 327 -11.89 25.80 18.04
C SER A 327 -13.43 25.74 18.18
N SER A 328 -14.16 25.31 17.15
CA SER A 328 -15.64 25.31 17.07
C SER A 328 -16.31 26.70 17.03
N ALA A 329 -15.54 27.79 17.00
CA ALA A 329 -16.03 29.16 16.79
C ALA A 329 -16.22 29.47 15.29
N ARG A 330 -16.99 28.63 14.59
CA ARG A 330 -17.10 28.65 13.11
C ARG A 330 -17.68 29.96 12.57
N GLU A 331 -18.66 30.54 13.25
CA GLU A 331 -19.27 31.80 12.83
C GLU A 331 -18.28 32.97 12.91
N GLN A 332 -17.55 33.09 14.02
CA GLN A 332 -16.51 34.12 14.17
C GLN A 332 -15.36 33.93 13.18
N ALA A 333 -14.99 32.68 12.90
CA ALA A 333 -13.97 32.37 11.90
C ALA A 333 -14.44 32.79 10.49
N ARG A 334 -15.72 32.54 10.18
CA ARG A 334 -16.35 32.93 8.91
C ARG A 334 -16.33 34.45 8.72
N GLU A 335 -16.78 35.23 9.70
CA GLU A 335 -16.78 36.70 9.61
C GLU A 335 -15.37 37.27 9.38
N LEU A 336 -14.38 36.75 10.11
CA LEU A 336 -12.98 37.13 9.93
C LEU A 336 -12.46 36.73 8.54
N ALA A 337 -12.82 35.55 8.05
CA ALA A 337 -12.44 35.07 6.73
C ALA A 337 -13.08 35.92 5.60
N GLU A 338 -14.36 36.28 5.69
CA GLU A 338 -15.02 37.12 4.68
C GLU A 338 -14.36 38.51 4.59
N THR A 339 -13.93 39.05 5.73
CA THR A 339 -13.20 40.32 5.81
C THR A 339 -11.81 40.18 5.19
N ASP A 340 -11.02 39.21 5.63
CA ASP A 340 -9.67 38.96 5.13
C ASP A 340 -9.66 38.64 3.62
N LEU A 341 -10.70 37.95 3.11
CA LEU A 341 -10.85 37.65 1.69
C LEU A 341 -11.02 38.93 0.86
N LYS A 342 -11.94 39.82 1.28
CA LYS A 342 -12.23 41.08 0.58
C LYS A 342 -11.03 42.03 0.60
N ASP A 343 -10.33 42.12 1.72
CA ASP A 343 -9.17 42.98 1.87
C ASP A 343 -7.99 42.46 1.06
N SER A 344 -7.71 41.16 1.15
CA SER A 344 -6.60 40.54 0.44
C SER A 344 -6.80 40.54 -1.07
N SER A 345 -8.03 40.30 -1.56
CA SER A 345 -8.32 40.30 -3.00
C SER A 345 -8.08 41.65 -3.66
N LYS A 346 -8.38 42.76 -2.96
CA LYS A 346 -8.16 44.13 -3.45
C LYS A 346 -6.68 44.52 -3.49
N GLN A 347 -5.91 44.07 -2.51
CA GLN A 347 -4.53 44.52 -2.31
C GLN A 347 -3.49 43.65 -3.01
N LEU A 348 -3.82 42.41 -3.38
CA LEU A 348 -2.87 41.44 -3.94
C LEU A 348 -2.11 41.94 -5.18
N GLY A 349 -2.78 42.70 -6.05
CA GLY A 349 -2.23 43.14 -7.34
C GLY A 349 -1.25 44.32 -7.27
N SER A 350 -1.20 45.04 -6.15
CA SER A 350 -0.38 46.26 -5.99
C SER A 350 0.65 46.16 -4.85
N ALA A 351 0.68 45.02 -4.13
CA ALA A 351 1.53 44.82 -2.97
C ALA A 351 3.00 44.49 -3.32
N SER A 352 3.93 44.85 -2.43
CA SER A 352 5.33 44.41 -2.48
C SER A 352 5.44 42.88 -2.34
N PRO A 353 6.54 42.24 -2.76
CA PRO A 353 6.69 40.78 -2.69
C PRO A 353 6.47 40.17 -1.30
N GLU A 354 6.97 40.83 -0.25
CA GLU A 354 6.76 40.41 1.15
C GLU A 354 5.27 40.52 1.54
N ASN A 355 4.62 41.63 1.17
CA ASN A 355 3.20 41.85 1.41
C ASN A 355 2.32 40.88 0.59
N GLN A 356 2.75 40.49 -0.60
CA GLN A 356 2.05 39.47 -1.39
C GLN A 356 2.06 38.11 -0.69
N ALA A 357 3.17 37.71 -0.05
CA ALA A 357 3.26 36.43 0.64
C ALA A 357 2.25 36.34 1.80
N ILE A 358 2.13 37.39 2.61
CA ILE A 358 1.15 37.42 3.72
C ILE A 358 -0.29 37.58 3.22
N LEU A 359 -0.55 38.41 2.21
CA LEU A 359 -1.89 38.56 1.65
C LEU A 359 -2.36 37.27 0.98
N ARG A 360 -1.47 36.49 0.35
CA ARG A 360 -1.79 35.14 -0.15
C ARG A 360 -2.11 34.19 1.00
N ALA A 361 -1.33 34.21 2.09
CA ALA A 361 -1.60 33.38 3.26
C ALA A 361 -2.97 33.71 3.88
N ARG A 362 -3.31 35.00 4.01
CA ARG A 362 -4.63 35.46 4.48
C ARG A 362 -5.76 35.06 3.55
N TYR A 363 -5.60 35.31 2.24
CA TYR A 363 -6.56 34.90 1.22
C TYR A 363 -6.85 33.40 1.28
N HIS A 364 -5.81 32.55 1.27
CA HIS A 364 -6.00 31.10 1.28
C HIS A 364 -6.52 30.58 2.62
N ALA A 365 -6.13 31.19 3.74
CA ALA A 365 -6.74 30.89 5.04
C ALA A 365 -8.23 31.20 5.05
N ALA A 366 -8.64 32.34 4.49
CA ALA A 366 -10.04 32.71 4.36
C ALA A 366 -10.81 31.74 3.45
N VAL A 367 -10.27 31.40 2.28
CA VAL A 367 -10.86 30.42 1.36
C VAL A 367 -11.06 29.06 2.03
N VAL A 368 -10.05 28.56 2.74
CA VAL A 368 -10.14 27.32 3.52
C VAL A 368 -11.29 27.38 4.53
N VAL A 369 -11.38 28.46 5.31
CA VAL A 369 -12.47 28.61 6.28
C VAL A 369 -13.83 28.63 5.59
N LEU A 370 -13.99 29.39 4.51
CA LEU A 370 -15.29 29.53 3.83
C LEU A 370 -15.75 28.22 3.17
N GLU A 371 -14.83 27.48 2.54
CA GLU A 371 -15.15 26.19 1.91
C GLU A 371 -15.49 25.11 2.93
N MET A 372 -14.88 25.15 4.11
CA MET A 372 -15.10 24.14 5.14
C MET A 372 -16.25 24.49 6.11
N VAL A 373 -16.67 25.74 6.18
CA VAL A 373 -17.83 26.18 6.97
C VAL A 373 -19.15 25.84 6.28
N MET A 374 -19.15 25.74 4.94
CA MET A 374 -20.30 25.21 4.21
C MET A 374 -20.52 23.72 4.59
N PRO A 375 -21.71 23.34 5.10
CA PRO A 375 -21.98 21.95 5.44
C PRO A 375 -21.76 21.06 4.22
N LEU A 376 -21.29 19.83 4.47
CA LEU A 376 -21.54 18.71 3.57
C LEU A 376 -23.06 18.45 3.59
N THR A 377 -23.85 19.28 2.92
CA THR A 377 -25.27 19.00 2.71
C THR A 377 -25.38 17.67 1.98
N SER A 378 -26.15 16.75 2.53
CA SER A 378 -26.65 15.62 1.75
C SER A 378 -27.39 16.19 0.56
N PRO A 379 -27.10 15.78 -0.68
CA PRO A 379 -27.77 16.37 -1.84
C PRO A 379 -29.26 16.07 -1.85
N ASP A 380 -30.05 17.15 -1.96
CA ASP A 380 -31.41 17.10 -2.49
C ASP A 380 -31.31 16.79 -3.99
N VAL A 381 -32.03 15.75 -4.40
CA VAL A 381 -31.92 15.11 -5.72
C VAL A 381 -32.65 15.93 -6.78
N GLY A 382 -31.91 16.43 -7.76
CA GLY A 382 -32.45 17.18 -8.90
C GLY A 382 -31.68 16.86 -10.20
N ALA A 383 -32.21 15.87 -10.93
CA ALA A 383 -31.92 15.39 -12.29
C ALA A 383 -30.83 16.10 -13.14
N PHE A 384 -29.88 15.32 -13.68
CA PHE A 384 -29.61 15.04 -15.13
C PHE A 384 -28.42 14.03 -15.24
N ALA A 385 -28.29 13.33 -16.37
CA ALA A 385 -27.55 12.05 -16.51
C ALA A 385 -26.05 12.10 -16.94
N THR A 386 -25.24 11.19 -16.36
CA THR A 386 -23.95 10.52 -16.77
C THR A 386 -22.71 11.38 -17.13
N PRO A 387 -21.48 11.01 -16.66
CA PRO A 387 -20.79 9.73 -16.94
C PRO A 387 -20.42 8.91 -15.69
N SER A 388 -20.11 7.62 -15.89
CA SER A 388 -19.57 6.75 -14.85
C SER A 388 -18.23 7.29 -14.33
N PHE A 389 -18.12 7.60 -13.05
CA PHE A 389 -16.86 7.95 -12.40
C PHE A 389 -15.86 6.82 -12.65
N ARG A 390 -14.80 7.17 -13.40
CA ARG A 390 -13.66 6.29 -13.62
C ARG A 390 -12.53 6.87 -12.78
N PRO A 391 -12.00 6.12 -11.81
CA PRO A 391 -10.86 6.62 -11.06
C PRO A 391 -9.69 6.76 -12.04
N ALA A 392 -9.01 7.89 -12.01
CA ALA A 392 -7.73 8.05 -12.70
C ALA A 392 -6.67 7.07 -12.14
N VAL A 393 -6.88 6.57 -10.91
CA VAL A 393 -5.94 5.74 -10.16
C VAL A 393 -6.43 4.30 -10.01
N LEU A 394 -5.63 3.35 -10.49
CA LEU A 394 -5.87 1.93 -10.29
C LEU A 394 -5.05 1.42 -9.09
N ALA A 395 -5.75 0.93 -8.06
CA ALA A 395 -5.14 0.41 -6.84
C ALA A 395 -5.61 -1.03 -6.54
N PRO A 396 -4.96 -2.06 -7.13
CA PRO A 396 -5.28 -3.45 -6.83
C PRO A 396 -5.12 -3.75 -5.32
N GLY A 397 -6.21 -4.08 -4.65
CA GLY A 397 -6.20 -4.37 -3.20
C GLY A 397 -6.21 -3.13 -2.30
N GLY A 398 -6.62 -1.97 -2.80
CA GLY A 398 -6.89 -0.77 -1.99
C GLY A 398 -5.65 0.04 -1.59
N ALA A 399 -4.50 -0.22 -2.21
CA ALA A 399 -3.27 0.54 -1.99
C ALA A 399 -2.77 1.18 -3.29
N LEU A 400 -2.29 2.42 -3.18
CA LEU A 400 -1.81 3.22 -4.29
C LEU A 400 -0.61 2.56 -4.98
N ALA A 401 -0.53 2.72 -6.31
CA ALA A 401 0.52 2.12 -7.11
C ALA A 401 1.91 2.64 -6.71
N GLY A 402 2.89 1.73 -6.67
CA GLY A 402 4.30 2.08 -6.45
C GLY A 402 4.99 2.51 -7.74
N SER A 403 6.30 2.28 -7.84
CA SER A 403 7.12 2.53 -9.04
C SER A 403 6.81 1.62 -10.24
N GLY A 404 5.89 0.65 -10.10
CA GLY A 404 5.58 -0.38 -11.09
C GLY A 404 5.13 0.16 -12.45
N PRO A 405 4.15 1.07 -12.52
CA PRO A 405 3.70 1.68 -13.77
C PRO A 405 4.79 2.50 -14.45
N ALA A 406 5.51 3.34 -13.70
CA ALA A 406 6.65 4.11 -14.22
C ALA A 406 7.78 3.20 -14.74
N ALA A 407 8.07 2.09 -14.07
CA ALA A 407 9.05 1.12 -14.53
C ALA A 407 8.57 0.34 -15.76
N ALA A 408 7.26 0.15 -15.92
CA ALA A 408 6.69 -0.46 -17.11
C ALA A 408 6.82 0.47 -18.32
N SER A 409 6.42 1.74 -18.18
CA SER A 409 6.53 2.75 -19.24
C SER A 409 7.98 3.01 -19.66
N ALA A 410 8.93 2.98 -18.71
CA ALA A 410 10.36 3.12 -19.00
C ALA A 410 10.96 2.00 -19.86
N LEU A 411 10.28 0.86 -19.96
CA LEU A 411 10.73 -0.31 -20.70
C LEU A 411 9.92 -0.53 -21.98
N GLU A 412 8.84 0.23 -22.21
CA GLU A 412 8.01 0.07 -23.41
C GLU A 412 8.81 0.39 -24.69
N PRO A 413 8.85 -0.53 -25.68
CA PRO A 413 9.55 -0.29 -26.93
C PRO A 413 8.83 0.77 -27.77
N ARG A 414 9.60 1.71 -28.33
CA ARG A 414 9.13 2.83 -29.17
C ARG A 414 8.52 2.41 -30.53
N ARG A 415 8.44 1.11 -30.83
CA ARG A 415 8.08 0.59 -32.16
C ARG A 415 6.91 -0.39 -32.07
N ASN A 416 5.81 -0.06 -32.73
CA ASN A 416 4.59 -0.87 -32.81
C ASN A 416 4.75 -2.02 -33.81
N SER A 417 5.28 -3.16 -33.37
CA SER A 417 5.20 -4.42 -34.13
C SER A 417 4.21 -5.38 -33.49
N LEU A 418 3.62 -6.27 -34.30
CA LEU A 418 2.68 -7.30 -33.83
C LEU A 418 3.32 -8.23 -32.79
N ALA A 419 4.61 -8.54 -32.92
CA ALA A 419 5.39 -9.31 -31.95
C ALA A 419 5.54 -8.59 -30.60
N VAL A 420 5.76 -7.27 -30.62
CA VAL A 420 5.80 -6.41 -29.42
C VAL A 420 4.44 -6.34 -28.72
N ARG A 421 3.35 -6.46 -29.46
CA ARG A 421 1.98 -6.45 -28.93
C ARG A 421 1.60 -7.76 -28.25
N ILE A 422 2.12 -8.89 -28.75
CA ILE A 422 1.92 -10.23 -28.16
C ILE A 422 2.84 -10.43 -26.94
N MET A 423 4.11 -10.00 -27.02
CA MET A 423 5.06 -10.11 -25.92
C MET A 423 5.89 -8.84 -25.75
N PRO A 424 5.37 -7.83 -25.02
CA PRO A 424 6.15 -6.69 -24.55
C PRO A 424 7.53 -7.10 -23.99
N PRO A 425 8.65 -6.57 -24.54
CA PRO A 425 10.02 -6.87 -24.12
C PRO A 425 10.25 -6.69 -22.61
N VAL A 426 9.51 -5.78 -21.98
CA VAL A 426 9.52 -5.51 -20.54
C VAL A 426 9.25 -6.76 -19.71
N ILE A 427 8.15 -7.43 -20.06
CA ILE A 427 7.62 -8.56 -19.29
C ILE A 427 8.39 -9.82 -19.68
N ALA A 428 8.87 -9.91 -20.93
CA ALA A 428 9.85 -10.92 -21.32
C ALA A 428 11.13 -10.82 -20.48
N ALA A 429 11.69 -9.61 -20.34
CA ALA A 429 12.88 -9.37 -19.53
C ALA A 429 12.62 -9.64 -18.03
N ARG A 430 11.46 -9.24 -17.50
CA ARG A 430 11.07 -9.56 -16.10
C ARG A 430 10.91 -11.06 -15.88
N ALA A 431 10.26 -11.77 -16.82
CA ALA A 431 10.08 -13.21 -16.76
C ALA A 431 11.43 -13.93 -16.85
N LEU A 432 12.32 -13.50 -17.75
CA LEU A 432 13.66 -14.08 -17.86
C LEU A 432 14.53 -13.79 -16.62
N ARG A 433 14.47 -12.58 -16.03
CA ARG A 433 15.11 -12.30 -14.74
C ARG A 433 14.57 -13.19 -13.63
N MET A 434 13.24 -13.37 -13.56
CA MET A 434 12.60 -14.27 -12.60
C MET A 434 13.13 -15.70 -12.76
N LEU A 435 13.16 -16.21 -13.99
CA LEU A 435 13.65 -17.55 -14.31
C LEU A 435 15.12 -17.73 -13.90
N ILE A 436 16.00 -16.79 -14.27
CA ILE A 436 17.43 -16.85 -13.97
C ILE A 436 17.66 -16.74 -12.45
N ALA A 437 17.03 -15.77 -11.78
CA ALA A 437 17.22 -15.57 -10.34
C ALA A 437 16.74 -16.77 -9.53
N THR A 438 15.53 -17.27 -9.81
CA THR A 438 14.96 -18.43 -9.10
C THR A 438 15.68 -19.73 -9.45
N GLY A 439 16.10 -19.91 -10.71
CA GLY A 439 16.90 -21.05 -11.14
C GLY A 439 18.27 -21.11 -10.47
N LEU A 440 19.03 -20.01 -10.50
CA LEU A 440 20.33 -19.91 -9.84
C LEU A 440 20.21 -20.09 -8.32
N ALA A 441 19.21 -19.47 -7.69
CA ALA A 441 18.97 -19.62 -6.26
C ALA A 441 18.62 -21.05 -5.87
N SER A 442 17.82 -21.75 -6.68
CA SER A 442 17.48 -23.15 -6.44
C SER A 442 18.68 -24.07 -6.65
N ALA A 443 19.46 -23.86 -7.71
CA ALA A 443 20.64 -24.68 -8.01
C ALA A 443 21.72 -24.53 -6.95
N MET A 444 22.07 -23.28 -6.58
CA MET A 444 23.04 -23.02 -5.52
C MET A 444 22.51 -23.44 -4.15
N GLY A 445 21.22 -23.22 -3.87
CA GLY A 445 20.58 -23.69 -2.64
C GLY A 445 20.62 -25.20 -2.50
N ALA A 446 20.36 -25.94 -3.59
CA ALA A 446 20.43 -27.40 -3.62
C ALA A 446 21.86 -27.93 -3.44
N ALA A 447 22.88 -27.17 -3.87
CA ALA A 447 24.28 -27.50 -3.64
C ALA A 447 24.69 -27.34 -2.16
N ILE A 448 24.11 -26.37 -1.44
CA ILE A 448 24.37 -26.16 0.00
C ILE A 448 23.58 -27.15 0.86
N SER A 449 22.28 -27.26 0.60
CA SER A 449 21.37 -28.14 1.33
C SER A 449 20.48 -28.91 0.36
N PRO A 450 20.83 -30.19 0.06
CA PRO A 450 20.07 -31.03 -0.88
C PRO A 450 18.62 -31.28 -0.49
N THR A 451 18.23 -30.94 0.75
CA THR A 451 16.91 -31.14 1.33
C THR A 451 16.16 -29.83 1.62
N ARG A 452 16.83 -28.67 1.67
CA ARG A 452 16.21 -27.40 2.13
C ARG A 452 16.32 -26.18 1.21
N TRP A 453 16.73 -26.35 -0.04
CA TRP A 453 16.88 -25.31 -1.07
C TRP A 453 15.75 -24.27 -1.29
N TYR A 454 14.52 -24.52 -0.83
CA TYR A 454 13.33 -23.73 -1.15
C TYR A 454 13.35 -22.30 -0.58
N TRP A 455 14.03 -22.01 0.54
CA TRP A 455 14.10 -20.63 1.05
C TRP A 455 14.96 -19.72 0.19
N ALA A 456 16.00 -20.24 -0.46
CA ALA A 456 16.78 -19.49 -1.43
C ALA A 456 15.92 -19.10 -2.63
N PHE A 457 15.15 -20.07 -3.15
CA PHE A 457 14.16 -19.86 -4.20
C PHE A 457 13.10 -18.80 -3.81
N PHE A 458 12.43 -18.94 -2.66
CA PHE A 458 11.38 -17.98 -2.24
C PHE A 458 11.94 -16.59 -1.96
N THR A 459 13.20 -16.51 -1.53
CA THR A 459 13.87 -15.22 -1.35
C THR A 459 14.03 -14.52 -2.69
N ALA A 460 14.61 -15.20 -3.68
CA ALA A 460 14.76 -14.68 -5.03
C ALA A 460 13.40 -14.35 -5.68
N PHE A 461 12.43 -15.27 -5.60
CA PHE A 461 11.09 -15.11 -6.14
C PHE A 461 10.40 -13.86 -5.59
N ALA A 462 10.31 -13.71 -4.27
CA ALA A 462 9.57 -12.58 -3.71
C ALA A 462 10.33 -11.25 -3.79
N VAL A 463 11.67 -11.23 -3.86
CA VAL A 463 12.42 -9.99 -4.19
C VAL A 463 12.16 -9.57 -5.64
N MET A 464 12.12 -10.53 -6.58
CA MET A 464 11.82 -10.24 -7.98
C MET A 464 10.36 -9.85 -8.20
N ALA A 465 9.44 -10.38 -7.42
CA ALA A 465 8.01 -10.06 -7.52
C ALA A 465 7.64 -8.71 -6.85
N ALA A 466 8.37 -8.29 -5.82
CA ALA A 466 8.00 -7.12 -5.00
C ALA A 466 8.56 -5.78 -5.51
N ALA A 467 9.59 -5.79 -6.36
CA ALA A 467 10.34 -4.60 -6.75
C ALA A 467 10.43 -4.47 -8.28
N ASN A 468 10.53 -3.22 -8.76
CA ASN A 468 10.55 -2.93 -10.19
C ASN A 468 11.85 -2.28 -10.66
N THR A 469 12.61 -1.68 -9.73
CA THR A 469 13.92 -1.05 -10.02
C THR A 469 15.06 -1.79 -9.33
N ALA A 470 16.28 -1.65 -9.86
CA ALA A 470 17.46 -2.26 -9.25
C ALA A 470 17.67 -1.83 -7.78
N ALA A 471 17.46 -0.55 -7.46
CA ALA A 471 17.60 -0.05 -6.09
C ALA A 471 16.56 -0.66 -5.14
N GLU A 472 15.32 -0.83 -5.61
CA GLU A 472 14.27 -1.50 -4.83
C GLU A 472 14.57 -2.98 -4.61
N HIS A 473 15.11 -3.69 -5.60
CA HIS A 473 15.52 -5.08 -5.43
C HIS A 473 16.62 -5.19 -4.36
N VAL A 474 17.65 -4.34 -4.42
CA VAL A 474 18.73 -4.30 -3.41
C VAL A 474 18.16 -4.04 -2.02
N ARG A 475 17.35 -2.99 -1.86
CA ARG A 475 16.74 -2.65 -0.58
C ARG A 475 15.86 -3.79 -0.06
N THR A 476 15.00 -4.35 -0.91
CA THR A 476 14.09 -5.45 -0.52
C THR A 476 14.90 -6.68 -0.11
N SER A 477 15.99 -7.00 -0.80
CA SER A 477 16.92 -8.07 -0.42
C SER A 477 17.54 -7.83 0.96
N ILE A 478 18.03 -6.61 1.24
CA ILE A 478 18.61 -6.25 2.54
C ILE A 478 17.56 -6.34 3.66
N GLU A 479 16.39 -5.72 3.45
CA GLU A 479 15.29 -5.75 4.42
C GLU A 479 14.81 -7.18 4.70
N ARG A 480 14.81 -8.05 3.69
CA ARG A 480 14.51 -9.48 3.86
C ARG A 480 15.60 -10.21 4.64
N ALA A 481 16.87 -9.98 4.34
CA ALA A 481 17.98 -10.59 5.08
C ALA A 481 17.95 -10.20 6.56
N ILE A 482 17.81 -8.91 6.86
CA ILE A 482 17.71 -8.38 8.24
C ILE A 482 16.44 -8.91 8.92
N GLY A 483 15.29 -8.84 8.24
CA GLY A 483 14.02 -9.35 8.75
C GLY A 483 14.08 -10.83 9.11
N THR A 484 14.70 -11.66 8.25
CA THR A 484 14.90 -13.08 8.54
C THR A 484 15.86 -13.30 9.70
N ALA A 485 16.97 -12.55 9.79
CA ALA A 485 17.91 -12.69 10.90
C ALA A 485 17.25 -12.37 12.26
N ILE A 486 16.52 -11.25 12.34
CA ILE A 486 15.76 -10.87 13.55
C ILE A 486 14.67 -11.91 13.82
N GLY A 487 13.93 -12.34 12.79
CA GLY A 487 12.87 -13.32 12.93
C GLY A 487 13.37 -14.69 13.40
N VAL A 488 14.56 -15.12 12.96
CA VAL A 488 15.23 -16.34 13.44
C VAL A 488 15.62 -16.18 14.90
N ALA A 489 16.26 -15.07 15.28
CA ALA A 489 16.66 -14.83 16.67
C ALA A 489 15.45 -14.83 17.61
N VAL A 490 14.37 -14.11 17.25
CA VAL A 490 13.11 -14.10 18.00
C VAL A 490 12.44 -15.47 18.00
N GLY A 491 12.43 -16.17 16.86
CA GLY A 491 11.86 -17.50 16.73
C GLY A 491 12.55 -18.55 17.62
N ILE A 492 13.89 -18.52 17.66
CA ILE A 492 14.71 -19.34 18.57
C ILE A 492 14.39 -18.99 20.03
N GLY A 493 14.36 -17.69 20.36
CA GLY A 493 14.04 -17.25 21.73
C GLY A 493 12.66 -17.73 22.20
N ILE A 494 11.63 -17.56 21.36
CA ILE A 494 10.28 -18.05 21.64
C ILE A 494 10.30 -19.58 21.80
N ALA A 495 10.96 -20.31 20.90
CA ALA A 495 11.00 -21.77 20.94
C ALA A 495 11.68 -22.32 22.20
N HIS A 496 12.75 -21.68 22.68
CA HIS A 496 13.45 -22.09 23.91
C HIS A 496 12.66 -21.78 25.19
N VAL A 497 12.00 -20.63 25.24
CA VAL A 497 11.25 -20.20 26.44
C VAL A 497 9.90 -20.92 26.54
N LEU A 498 9.34 -21.37 25.41
CA LEU A 498 7.95 -21.84 25.31
C LEU A 498 7.84 -23.27 24.76
N SER A 499 8.94 -24.04 24.76
CA SER A 499 8.97 -25.43 24.27
C SER A 499 7.91 -26.31 24.92
N ASP A 500 7.60 -26.05 26.19
CA ASP A 500 6.68 -26.85 27.01
C ASP A 500 5.22 -26.41 26.87
N HIS A 501 4.96 -25.34 26.10
CA HIS A 501 3.64 -24.73 25.95
C HIS A 501 3.25 -24.61 24.47
N LEU A 502 2.94 -25.76 23.84
CA LEU A 502 2.51 -25.83 22.43
C LEU A 502 1.32 -24.91 22.09
N ALA A 503 0.45 -24.62 23.06
CA ALA A 503 -0.64 -23.67 22.88
C ALA A 503 -0.13 -22.24 22.60
N ILE A 504 0.96 -21.82 23.23
CA ILE A 504 1.55 -20.49 23.02
C ILE A 504 2.24 -20.44 21.65
N ALA A 505 2.94 -21.51 21.25
CA ALA A 505 3.48 -21.64 19.90
C ALA A 505 2.36 -21.51 18.85
N PHE A 506 1.22 -22.18 19.06
CA PHE A 506 0.05 -22.07 18.18
C PHE A 506 -0.51 -20.65 18.11
N VAL A 507 -0.72 -19.97 19.25
CA VAL A 507 -1.20 -18.57 19.28
C VAL A 507 -0.20 -17.64 18.59
N SER A 508 1.10 -17.83 18.80
CA SER A 508 2.14 -17.00 18.21
C SER A 508 2.18 -17.07 16.68
N ILE A 509 1.79 -18.19 16.06
CA ILE A 509 1.62 -18.31 14.60
C ILE A 509 0.57 -17.31 14.12
N PHE A 510 -0.59 -17.25 14.77
CA PHE A 510 -1.67 -16.34 14.38
C PHE A 510 -1.33 -14.87 14.66
N VAL A 511 -0.66 -14.57 15.77
CA VAL A 511 -0.19 -13.20 16.07
C VAL A 511 0.82 -12.74 15.03
N SER A 512 1.84 -13.56 14.76
CA SER A 512 2.86 -13.23 13.74
C SER A 512 2.27 -13.17 12.33
N MET A 513 1.29 -14.02 11.99
CA MET A 513 0.54 -13.91 10.75
C MET A 513 -0.20 -12.57 10.63
N GLY A 514 -0.89 -12.13 11.71
CA GLY A 514 -1.55 -10.83 11.75
C GLY A 514 -0.58 -9.67 11.50
N VAL A 515 0.59 -9.70 12.15
CA VAL A 515 1.65 -8.70 11.94
C VAL A 515 2.19 -8.75 10.50
N ALA A 516 2.42 -9.93 9.94
CA ALA A 516 2.91 -10.10 8.57
C ALA A 516 1.98 -9.44 7.54
N PHE A 517 0.68 -9.73 7.62
CA PHE A 517 -0.29 -9.19 6.67
C PHE A 517 -0.60 -7.71 6.90
N TYR A 518 -0.56 -7.23 8.14
CA TYR A 518 -0.69 -5.80 8.42
C TYR A 518 0.47 -4.99 7.82
N TYR A 519 1.71 -5.48 7.93
CA TYR A 519 2.90 -4.80 7.43
C TYR A 519 3.32 -5.18 6.00
N ARG A 520 2.54 -6.00 5.29
CA ARG A 520 2.85 -6.54 3.96
C ARG A 520 3.35 -5.50 2.95
N GLN A 521 2.68 -4.35 2.87
CA GLN A 521 3.05 -3.25 1.99
C GLN A 521 3.91 -2.16 2.67
N PRO A 522 3.61 -1.70 3.90
CA PRO A 522 4.35 -0.58 4.47
C PRO A 522 5.77 -0.93 4.95
N SER A 523 6.07 -2.19 5.27
CA SER A 523 7.42 -2.59 5.72
C SER A 523 7.75 -4.04 5.35
N SER A 524 8.62 -4.22 4.35
CA SER A 524 9.11 -5.55 3.94
C SER A 524 9.88 -6.25 5.07
N LEU A 525 10.62 -5.48 5.87
CA LEU A 525 11.39 -6.00 7.01
C LEU A 525 10.45 -6.62 8.05
N LEU A 526 9.46 -5.87 8.53
CA LEU A 526 8.51 -6.37 9.54
C LEU A 526 7.67 -7.54 9.01
N ASN A 527 7.24 -7.46 7.75
CA ASN A 527 6.56 -8.56 7.09
C ASN A 527 7.42 -9.84 7.08
N THR A 528 8.68 -9.75 6.66
CA THR A 528 9.59 -10.90 6.55
C THR A 528 9.98 -11.47 7.91
N MET A 529 10.20 -10.58 8.89
CA MET A 529 10.44 -10.97 10.28
C MET A 529 9.25 -11.77 10.84
N ALA A 530 8.03 -11.25 10.67
CA ALA A 530 6.83 -11.89 11.17
C ALA A 530 6.56 -13.24 10.49
N ILE A 531 6.73 -13.35 9.16
CA ILE A 531 6.66 -14.64 8.44
C ILE A 531 7.70 -15.63 8.94
N THR A 532 8.92 -15.15 9.24
CA THR A 532 9.99 -16.02 9.75
C THR A 532 9.70 -16.53 11.14
N ILE A 533 9.15 -15.70 12.03
CA ILE A 533 8.66 -16.14 13.35
C ILE A 533 7.55 -17.17 13.14
N MET A 534 6.53 -16.87 12.33
CA MET A 534 5.41 -17.77 12.03
C MET A 534 5.89 -19.15 11.58
N VAL A 535 6.82 -19.22 10.63
CA VAL A 535 7.36 -20.48 10.11
C VAL A 535 8.23 -21.21 11.15
N SER A 536 8.97 -20.47 11.98
CA SER A 536 9.76 -21.08 13.06
C SER A 536 8.86 -21.82 14.05
N GLN A 537 7.73 -21.20 14.42
CA GLN A 537 6.74 -21.80 15.31
C GLN A 537 5.99 -22.95 14.63
N LEU A 538 5.76 -22.86 13.32
CA LEU A 538 5.24 -23.98 12.54
C LEU A 538 6.20 -25.19 12.57
N TYR A 539 7.51 -25.00 12.43
CA TYR A 539 8.48 -26.10 12.55
C TYR A 539 8.48 -26.73 13.94
N LEU A 540 8.28 -25.92 14.99
CA LEU A 540 8.13 -26.39 16.37
C LEU A 540 6.89 -27.29 16.51
N LEU A 541 5.74 -26.85 16.00
CA LEU A 541 4.50 -27.66 16.03
C LEU A 541 4.59 -28.94 15.19
N LEU A 542 5.39 -28.94 14.11
CA LEU A 542 5.62 -30.12 13.26
C LEU A 542 6.64 -31.10 13.85
N GLY A 543 7.23 -30.80 15.01
CA GLY A 543 8.31 -31.61 15.60
C GLY A 543 9.60 -31.64 14.76
N SER A 544 9.74 -30.72 13.80
CA SER A 544 10.87 -30.64 12.87
C SER A 544 11.84 -29.50 13.19
N TYR A 545 11.66 -28.88 14.35
CA TYR A 545 12.46 -27.77 14.84
C TYR A 545 13.87 -28.23 15.23
N THR A 546 14.86 -27.45 14.80
CA THR A 546 16.24 -27.50 15.31
C THR A 546 16.86 -26.14 15.05
N ASP A 547 17.74 -25.64 15.92
CA ASP A 547 18.43 -24.37 15.70
C ASP A 547 19.16 -24.32 14.35
N ARG A 548 19.76 -25.46 13.96
CA ARG A 548 20.39 -25.63 12.65
C ARG A 548 19.42 -25.37 11.49
N VAL A 549 18.16 -25.76 11.61
CA VAL A 549 17.15 -25.52 10.57
C VAL A 549 16.92 -24.02 10.37
N LEU A 550 16.84 -23.26 11.46
CA LEU A 550 16.64 -21.81 11.40
C LEU A 550 17.89 -21.08 10.92
N LEU A 551 19.09 -21.56 11.27
CA LEU A 551 20.34 -21.06 10.72
C LEU A 551 20.46 -21.38 9.22
N THR A 552 20.09 -22.58 8.78
CA THR A 552 20.04 -22.93 7.35
C THR A 552 19.09 -21.98 6.59
N ARG A 553 17.91 -21.69 7.15
CA ARG A 553 16.99 -20.69 6.59
C ARG A 553 17.65 -19.32 6.41
N MET A 554 18.42 -18.86 7.40
CA MET A 554 19.15 -17.60 7.31
C MET A 554 20.18 -17.64 6.17
N THR A 555 20.97 -18.72 6.06
CA THR A 555 21.97 -18.88 4.98
C THR A 555 21.33 -18.93 3.59
N GLU A 556 20.22 -19.66 3.43
CA GLU A 556 19.49 -19.78 2.17
C GLU A 556 18.83 -18.44 1.78
N THR A 557 18.34 -17.68 2.76
CA THR A 557 17.82 -16.33 2.53
C THR A 557 18.94 -15.40 2.06
N LEU A 558 20.10 -15.42 2.71
CA LEU A 558 21.25 -14.61 2.29
C LEU A 558 21.70 -14.97 0.88
N LEU A 559 21.75 -16.26 0.55
CA LEU A 559 22.07 -16.74 -0.79
C LEU A 559 21.08 -16.21 -1.83
N GLY A 560 19.77 -16.42 -1.60
CA GLY A 560 18.72 -15.96 -2.51
C GLY A 560 18.71 -14.44 -2.67
N ALA A 561 18.94 -13.69 -1.58
CA ALA A 561 19.03 -12.23 -1.61
C ALA A 561 20.24 -11.75 -2.42
N THR A 562 21.40 -12.41 -2.27
CA THR A 562 22.63 -12.10 -3.01
C THR A 562 22.46 -12.38 -4.50
N ILE A 563 21.88 -13.52 -4.86
CA ILE A 563 21.59 -13.87 -6.26
C ILE A 563 20.58 -12.90 -6.86
N ALA A 564 19.52 -12.55 -6.12
CA ALA A 564 18.54 -11.57 -6.57
C ALA A 564 19.18 -10.19 -6.84
N ILE A 565 20.09 -9.76 -5.96
CA ILE A 565 20.88 -8.53 -6.16
C ILE A 565 21.73 -8.67 -7.43
N GLY A 566 22.53 -9.72 -7.55
CA GLY A 566 23.41 -9.95 -8.70
C GLY A 566 22.64 -9.94 -10.01
N VAL A 567 21.56 -10.72 -10.11
CA VAL A 567 20.69 -10.77 -11.30
C VAL A 567 20.05 -9.41 -11.59
N SER A 568 19.56 -8.70 -10.58
CA SER A 568 18.93 -7.38 -10.77
C SER A 568 19.91 -6.30 -11.28
N LEU A 569 21.20 -6.44 -10.95
CA LEU A 569 22.26 -5.51 -11.35
C LEU A 569 22.89 -5.86 -12.70
N THR A 570 22.78 -7.11 -13.16
CA THR A 570 23.45 -7.61 -14.37
C THR A 570 22.51 -7.90 -15.53
N VAL A 571 21.36 -8.52 -15.27
CA VAL A 571 20.45 -9.02 -16.31
C VAL A 571 19.39 -7.95 -16.63
N PHE A 572 19.45 -7.36 -17.82
CA PHE A 572 18.55 -6.29 -18.28
C PHE A 572 18.35 -5.16 -17.25
N ARG A 573 19.41 -4.68 -16.59
CA ARG A 573 19.30 -3.73 -15.47
C ARG A 573 18.32 -2.56 -15.75
N VAL A 574 17.28 -2.46 -14.93
CA VAL A 574 16.35 -1.31 -14.92
C VAL A 574 16.95 -0.24 -14.01
N ARG A 575 17.64 0.73 -14.62
CA ARG A 575 18.28 1.82 -13.88
C ARG A 575 17.21 2.73 -13.27
N THR A 576 17.30 2.99 -11.97
CA THR A 576 16.38 3.91 -11.27
C THR A 576 16.37 5.30 -11.91
N SER A 577 17.51 5.77 -12.42
CA SER A 577 17.58 7.04 -13.16
C SER A 577 16.72 7.04 -14.43
N THR A 578 16.75 5.95 -15.22
CA THR A 578 15.90 5.82 -16.41
C THR A 578 14.42 5.80 -16.05
N VAL A 579 14.04 5.09 -14.98
CA VAL A 579 12.64 5.05 -14.52
C VAL A 579 12.21 6.42 -14.00
N ALA A 580 13.06 7.10 -13.23
CA ALA A 580 12.81 8.46 -12.75
C ALA A 580 12.64 9.44 -13.92
N THR A 581 13.47 9.38 -14.96
CA THR A 581 13.30 10.21 -16.16
C THR A 581 11.95 9.95 -16.85
N HIS A 582 11.51 8.71 -16.96
CA HIS A 582 10.20 8.40 -17.54
C HIS A 582 9.04 8.84 -16.64
N ALA A 583 9.18 8.69 -15.32
CA ALA A 583 8.20 9.21 -14.37
C ALA A 583 8.09 10.75 -14.44
N ILE A 584 9.22 11.46 -14.58
CA ILE A 584 9.22 12.92 -14.81
C ILE A 584 8.52 13.25 -16.13
N LYS A 585 8.82 12.54 -17.22
CA LYS A 585 8.14 12.75 -18.51
C LYS A 585 6.64 12.49 -18.44
N ALA A 586 6.22 11.43 -17.74
CA ALA A 586 4.81 11.12 -17.55
C ALA A 586 4.10 12.19 -16.72
N HIS A 587 4.76 12.69 -15.67
CA HIS A 587 4.30 13.82 -14.87
C HIS A 587 4.14 15.09 -15.72
N LEU A 588 5.15 15.44 -16.52
CA LEU A 588 5.10 16.62 -17.40
C LEU A 588 4.03 16.47 -18.48
N ALA A 589 3.88 15.29 -19.09
CA ALA A 589 2.81 15.04 -20.06
C ALA A 589 1.41 15.14 -19.44
N ALA A 590 1.23 14.63 -18.20
CA ALA A 590 -0.02 14.81 -17.46
C ALA A 590 -0.26 16.28 -17.10
N PHE A 591 0.80 17.05 -16.81
CA PHE A 591 0.71 18.48 -16.56
C PHE A 591 0.29 19.23 -17.84
N ASP A 592 0.94 18.94 -18.97
CA ASP A 592 0.58 19.51 -20.28
C ASP A 592 -0.89 19.22 -20.60
N GLN A 593 -1.35 17.98 -20.38
CA GLN A 593 -2.74 17.59 -20.60
C GLN A 593 -3.73 18.42 -19.75
N VAL A 594 -3.39 18.69 -18.48
CA VAL A 594 -4.22 19.54 -17.61
C VAL A 594 -4.29 20.96 -18.14
N ILE A 595 -3.17 21.53 -18.58
CA ILE A 595 -3.12 22.89 -19.11
C ILE A 595 -3.90 22.99 -20.42
N GLU A 596 -3.65 22.09 -21.38
CA GLU A 596 -4.36 22.03 -22.67
C GLU A 596 -5.86 21.88 -22.46
N ASN A 597 -6.29 20.93 -21.62
CA ASN A 597 -7.71 20.72 -21.36
C ASN A 597 -8.34 21.91 -20.64
N THR A 598 -7.61 22.58 -19.75
CA THR A 598 -8.13 23.79 -19.07
C THR A 598 -8.32 24.93 -20.07
N ILE A 599 -7.38 25.12 -21.00
CA ILE A 599 -7.50 26.11 -22.09
C ILE A 599 -8.70 25.76 -22.97
N ASP A 600 -8.84 24.51 -23.39
CA ASP A 600 -9.98 24.02 -24.18
C ASP A 600 -11.32 24.28 -23.46
N HIS A 601 -11.38 24.04 -22.15
CA HIS A 601 -12.58 24.26 -21.34
C HIS A 601 -12.96 25.75 -21.29
N VAL A 602 -12.01 26.63 -21.00
CA VAL A 602 -12.23 28.09 -20.97
C VAL A 602 -12.64 28.60 -22.36
N ALA A 603 -12.08 28.02 -23.42
CA ALA A 603 -12.48 28.28 -24.81
C ALA A 603 -13.86 27.69 -25.20
N GLY A 604 -14.53 26.98 -24.28
CA GLY A 604 -15.88 26.42 -24.45
C GLY A 604 -15.93 25.08 -25.18
N GLY A 605 -14.82 24.35 -25.27
CA GLY A 605 -14.70 23.10 -26.01
C GLY A 605 -14.98 21.82 -25.22
N ARG A 606 -14.97 21.83 -23.88
CA ARG A 606 -15.10 20.62 -23.03
C ARG A 606 -15.86 20.85 -21.72
N PRO A 607 -16.47 19.81 -21.11
CA PRO A 607 -17.09 19.89 -19.79
C PRO A 607 -16.07 19.92 -18.63
N SER A 608 -16.42 20.56 -17.51
CA SER A 608 -15.53 20.81 -16.35
C SER A 608 -15.16 19.56 -15.52
N THR A 609 -15.88 18.44 -15.68
CA THR A 609 -15.65 17.19 -14.97
C THR A 609 -14.38 16.46 -15.41
N GLU A 610 -13.99 16.61 -16.68
CA GLU A 610 -12.75 16.00 -17.21
C GLU A 610 -11.50 16.63 -16.56
N LEU A 611 -11.51 17.92 -16.27
CA LEU A 611 -10.37 18.66 -15.70
C LEU A 611 -9.94 18.15 -14.33
N ARG A 612 -10.90 17.84 -13.45
CA ARG A 612 -10.59 17.30 -12.12
C ARG A 612 -9.95 15.91 -12.23
N SER A 613 -10.42 15.09 -13.19
CA SER A 613 -9.85 13.78 -13.45
C SER A 613 -8.42 13.86 -14.01
N ASP A 614 -8.12 14.86 -14.84
CA ASP A 614 -6.76 15.11 -15.35
C ASP A 614 -5.80 15.52 -14.23
N VAL A 615 -6.25 16.39 -13.31
CA VAL A 615 -5.45 16.77 -12.14
C VAL A 615 -5.21 15.55 -11.24
N ARG A 616 -6.18 14.64 -11.09
CA ARG A 616 -5.94 13.38 -10.36
C ARG A 616 -4.91 12.50 -11.04
N ALA A 617 -4.94 12.39 -12.37
CA ALA A 617 -3.92 11.66 -13.11
C ALA A 617 -2.52 12.29 -12.92
N LEU A 618 -2.44 13.62 -12.91
CA LEU A 618 -1.21 14.34 -12.60
C LEU A 618 -0.72 14.10 -11.15
N GLN A 619 -1.62 14.10 -10.17
CA GLN A 619 -1.29 13.80 -8.78
C GLN A 619 -0.81 12.35 -8.59
N ASP A 620 -1.43 11.39 -9.28
CA ASP A 620 -0.98 9.99 -9.28
C ASP A 620 0.39 9.86 -9.94
N ALA A 621 0.62 10.51 -11.08
CA ALA A 621 1.93 10.55 -11.74
C ALA A 621 3.01 11.15 -10.81
N HIS A 622 2.68 12.23 -10.10
CA HIS A 622 3.56 12.82 -9.09
C HIS A 622 3.84 11.85 -7.94
N GLN A 623 2.82 11.13 -7.46
CA GLN A 623 2.97 10.13 -6.41
C GLN A 623 3.88 8.99 -6.87
N GLN A 624 3.67 8.45 -8.08
CA GLN A 624 4.51 7.41 -8.67
C GLN A 624 5.97 7.87 -8.82
N LEU A 625 6.18 9.12 -9.25
CA LEU A 625 7.50 9.74 -9.32
C LEU A 625 8.15 9.80 -7.94
N ARG A 626 7.44 10.30 -6.92
CA ARG A 626 7.94 10.36 -5.55
C ARG A 626 8.30 8.98 -5.02
N LYS A 627 7.47 7.95 -5.24
CA LYS A 627 7.75 6.57 -4.81
C LYS A 627 8.93 5.95 -5.56
N THR A 628 9.21 6.39 -6.78
CA THR A 628 10.37 5.94 -7.58
C THR A 628 11.67 6.57 -7.08
N VAL A 629 11.62 7.84 -6.69
CA VAL A 629 12.79 8.68 -6.43
C VAL A 629 13.16 8.73 -4.94
N VAL A 630 12.16 8.73 -4.05
CA VAL A 630 12.36 8.71 -2.59
C VAL A 630 12.24 7.28 -2.09
N PRO A 631 13.28 6.71 -1.44
CA PRO A 631 13.20 5.37 -0.86
C PRO A 631 12.04 5.28 0.13
N SER A 632 11.18 4.26 0.03
CA SER A 632 10.01 4.14 0.92
C SER A 632 10.34 3.67 2.36
N SER A 633 11.60 3.33 2.67
CA SER A 633 12.04 3.03 4.05
C SER A 633 12.58 4.25 4.78
N ALA A 634 12.13 4.45 6.02
CA ALA A 634 12.74 5.40 6.96
C ALA A 634 14.27 5.21 7.12
N MET A 635 14.78 3.98 7.00
CA MET A 635 16.21 3.66 7.07
C MET A 635 17.03 4.36 5.97
N PHE A 636 16.50 4.43 4.74
CA PHE A 636 17.21 4.99 3.58
C PHE A 636 16.73 6.40 3.19
N GLN A 637 15.64 6.91 3.79
CA GLN A 637 15.14 8.27 3.56
C GLN A 637 16.17 9.36 3.93
N ARG A 638 17.02 9.10 4.93
CA ARG A 638 18.09 10.03 5.35
C ARG A 638 19.20 10.22 4.30
N TYR A 639 19.29 9.33 3.32
CA TYR A 639 20.33 9.35 2.27
C TYR A 639 19.86 9.96 0.95
N ALA A 640 18.61 10.45 0.86
CA ALA A 640 18.14 11.14 -0.33
C ALA A 640 18.90 12.47 -0.49
N HIS A 641 19.67 12.61 -1.58
CA HIS A 641 20.46 13.80 -1.88
C HIS A 641 19.59 15.06 -2.03
N GLY A 642 20.10 16.22 -1.58
CA GLY A 642 19.37 17.50 -1.58
C GLY A 642 18.82 17.91 -2.96
N THR A 643 19.61 17.75 -4.03
CA THR A 643 19.22 18.11 -5.40
C THR A 643 18.00 17.36 -5.91
N THR A 644 17.86 16.08 -5.56
CA THR A 644 16.71 15.26 -5.92
C THR A 644 15.45 15.68 -5.16
N ARG A 645 15.61 16.11 -3.91
CA ARG A 645 14.52 16.64 -3.08
C ARG A 645 14.01 17.97 -3.63
N ASP A 646 14.90 18.85 -4.04
CA ASP A 646 14.55 20.17 -4.60
C ASP A 646 13.78 20.03 -5.92
N GLN A 647 14.19 19.10 -6.79
CA GLN A 647 13.47 18.80 -8.03
C GLN A 647 12.06 18.25 -7.77
N LEU A 648 11.90 17.36 -6.78
CA LEU A 648 10.58 16.86 -6.39
C LEU A 648 9.68 17.97 -5.82
N ILE A 649 10.24 18.88 -5.03
CA ILE A 649 9.51 20.04 -4.52
C ILE A 649 9.03 20.90 -5.69
N LEU A 650 9.89 21.19 -6.66
CA LEU A 650 9.53 21.98 -7.84
C LEU A 650 8.44 21.31 -8.69
N LEU A 651 8.51 20.00 -8.89
CA LEU A 651 7.47 19.26 -9.61
C LEU A 651 6.15 19.19 -8.81
N GLY A 652 6.21 19.10 -7.48
CA GLY A 652 5.02 19.16 -6.62
C GLY A 652 4.36 20.54 -6.63
N ILE A 653 5.18 21.61 -6.76
CA ILE A 653 4.70 22.97 -6.98
C ILE A 653 3.88 23.04 -8.28
N LEU A 654 4.38 22.48 -9.38
CA LEU A 654 3.65 22.46 -10.66
C LEU A 654 2.31 21.73 -10.55
N THR A 655 2.28 20.57 -9.87
CA THR A 655 1.03 19.84 -9.65
C THR A 655 0.00 20.67 -8.91
N HIS A 656 0.43 21.40 -7.87
CA HIS A 656 -0.46 22.27 -7.13
C HIS A 656 -0.96 23.45 -7.97
N ASP A 657 -0.07 24.09 -8.72
CA ASP A 657 -0.43 25.26 -9.52
C ASP A 657 -1.40 24.85 -10.65
N ALA A 658 -1.19 23.67 -11.26
CA ALA A 658 -2.14 23.06 -12.19
C ALA A 658 -3.51 22.79 -11.56
N ALA A 659 -3.55 22.25 -10.32
CA ALA A 659 -4.80 22.03 -9.61
C ALA A 659 -5.57 23.34 -9.36
N ASN A 660 -4.87 24.40 -8.97
CA ASN A 660 -5.48 25.73 -8.78
C ASN A 660 -5.96 26.34 -10.09
N ILE A 661 -5.21 26.19 -11.18
CA ILE A 661 -5.59 26.66 -12.52
C ILE A 661 -6.85 25.94 -12.99
N ALA A 662 -6.86 24.60 -12.95
CA ALA A 662 -8.01 23.79 -13.32
C ALA A 662 -9.25 24.15 -12.49
N ARG A 663 -9.07 24.32 -11.17
CA ARG A 663 -10.13 24.73 -10.25
C ARG A 663 -10.74 26.08 -10.63
N ARG A 664 -9.92 27.10 -10.87
CA ARG A 664 -10.37 28.42 -11.34
C ARG A 664 -11.04 28.34 -12.71
N GLY A 665 -10.50 27.51 -13.60
CA GLY A 665 -11.09 27.23 -14.91
C GLY A 665 -12.51 26.67 -14.80
N THR A 666 -12.76 25.76 -13.87
CA THR A 666 -14.12 25.20 -13.66
C THR A 666 -15.15 26.20 -13.17
N THR A 667 -14.71 27.32 -12.59
CA THR A 667 -15.58 28.39 -12.08
C THR A 667 -15.71 29.59 -13.03
N ALA A 668 -14.90 29.63 -14.10
CA ALA A 668 -14.93 30.72 -15.06
C ALA A 668 -16.02 30.48 -16.12
N ASP A 669 -16.74 31.54 -16.49
CA ASP A 669 -17.68 31.48 -17.61
C ASP A 669 -16.91 31.21 -18.92
N PRO A 670 -17.44 30.36 -19.84
CA PRO A 670 -16.83 30.13 -21.14
C PRO A 670 -16.70 31.44 -21.90
N LEU A 671 -15.57 31.65 -22.58
CA LEU A 671 -15.33 32.84 -23.39
C LEU A 671 -16.43 33.00 -24.45
N ASP A 672 -16.90 34.23 -24.64
CA ASP A 672 -17.86 34.55 -25.69
C ASP A 672 -17.22 34.49 -27.10
N ASN A 673 -18.04 34.62 -28.14
CA ASN A 673 -17.58 34.52 -29.53
C ASN A 673 -16.62 35.63 -29.97
N ASP A 674 -16.69 36.83 -29.37
CA ASP A 674 -15.80 37.95 -29.68
C ASP A 674 -14.45 37.79 -28.97
N GLN A 675 -14.45 37.33 -27.72
CA GLN A 675 -13.23 36.98 -26.98
C GLN A 675 -12.47 35.81 -27.65
N ARG A 676 -13.20 34.82 -28.19
CA ARG A 676 -12.61 33.73 -28.99
C ARG A 676 -11.95 34.23 -30.28
N ARG A 677 -12.54 35.23 -30.94
CA ARG A 677 -11.98 35.84 -32.16
C ARG A 677 -10.72 36.63 -31.88
N GLU A 678 -10.65 37.35 -30.76
CA GLU A 678 -9.43 38.07 -30.35
C GLU A 678 -8.26 37.12 -30.06
N LEU A 679 -8.47 36.05 -29.30
CA LEU A 679 -7.42 35.07 -29.00
C LEU A 679 -6.89 34.35 -30.26
N ARG A 680 -7.77 34.07 -31.22
CA ARG A 680 -7.43 33.42 -32.49
C ARG A 680 -6.64 34.32 -33.45
N ASN A 681 -6.64 35.63 -33.22
CA ASN A 681 -5.86 36.61 -33.97
C ASN A 681 -4.50 36.93 -33.30
N VAL A 682 -4.27 36.47 -32.07
CA VAL A 682 -3.04 36.71 -31.29
C VAL A 682 -2.10 35.49 -31.28
N GLY A 683 -2.61 34.28 -31.52
CA GLY A 683 -1.82 33.07 -31.77
C GLY A 683 -1.51 32.89 -33.26
#